data_AF-A0A5N5N4D5-F1
#
_entry.id   AF-A0A5N5N4D5-F1
#
_cell.length_a   1.000
_cell.length_b   1.000
_cell.length_c   1.000
_cell.angle_alpha   90.00
_cell.angle_beta   90.00
_cell.angle_gamma   90.00
#
_symmetry.space_group_name_H-M   'P 1'
#
loop_
_entity.id
_entity.type
_entity.pdbx_description
1 polymer ?
#
loop_
_entity_poly.entity_id
_entity_poly.type
_entity_poly.pdbx_seq_one_letter_code
_entity_poly.pdbx_strand_id
1 'polypeptide(L)'
;MEKIKCLVPESIKRMVGESSDEDLASTSSTLRHCLLSLPQFQQMIDDLADSDNSLCGKNKKVALELKQKGNESYLTAEYASALASYSQALRVAPMDAVDMNKNLVATLFLNRASLFHVSTKIGFLTESLRDCKRALQISPTYAKAWYRRGKANVDLGNFKDAVNDFNNAKSFELSMDGKRHIETELTIILERQKSTSSKTVQENENCFGHFDEPHQLKISQVSTPDKGRGMASKCDIPQASLVHKEEPYALIQAGGKPFSNFQDKIGTKESHSKPVDLCSDSNPVECFPEHKHECLGVNWPAILPTDIVLAGRILVKSTTQRCSTESNALCDLGLSHSYTQIGPESKLELHIYAIVLLCCLHRSFRLELPIIGVSLSQTIILISQIRVNSMAIVQMKSVDDPPDQFRKLASNGDALTSSLEQVPVGQAIYKAASLFNHSCLPNIHAYFLSRTLFIRTTEYVSTGCPLELSYGPQVGQLDCKDRLRYLADKYSFQCQCRGCSQLNLSDLALNAFCCVNHNCAGVVLESTIINGETHKLNNFPRAPEKQKFDSQLQGHKLNIVDINNMASLVLKFNNSTLQIHPGFCLHCGSHRDLDTSREAINKAWSYIKRLQEAIISKYISGTTLLDASRALGILRSTLHAYNKSVAEAEDNLAQAFCLVRDFHSAREHCQESIKILQTLYDPDHIVIGYEMVKLASIQLSMDDPAAVDSINHLGVIFARYFGPHVDFIVPYQQFLKRVAHR
;
A
#
# COMPACT_ATOMS: atom_id res chain seq x y z
N MET A 1 16.71 17.06 -14.98
CA MET A 1 17.79 16.33 -14.28
C MET A 1 18.98 16.05 -15.19
N GLU A 2 18.85 15.19 -16.21
CA GLU A 2 19.96 14.81 -17.12
C GLU A 2 20.79 15.99 -17.65
N LYS A 3 20.13 17.04 -18.16
CA LYS A 3 20.82 18.24 -18.66
C LYS A 3 21.71 18.90 -17.61
N ILE A 4 21.27 18.95 -16.35
CA ILE A 4 22.05 19.52 -15.24
C ILE A 4 23.21 18.59 -14.88
N LYS A 5 22.97 17.27 -14.80
CA LYS A 5 24.04 16.29 -14.55
C LYS A 5 25.16 16.42 -15.60
N CYS A 6 24.83 16.61 -16.88
CA CYS A 6 25.83 16.78 -17.94
C CYS A 6 26.67 18.06 -17.79
N LEU A 7 26.16 19.10 -17.14
CA LEU A 7 26.87 20.37 -16.93
C LEU A 7 27.78 20.36 -15.69
N VAL A 8 27.67 19.36 -14.81
CA VAL A 8 28.54 19.22 -13.65
C VAL A 8 29.92 18.73 -14.10
N PRO A 9 31.03 19.40 -13.72
CA PRO A 9 32.38 18.94 -14.03
C PRO A 9 32.67 17.53 -13.48
N GLU A 10 33.39 16.70 -14.25
CA GLU A 10 33.75 15.34 -13.85
C GLU A 10 34.53 15.25 -12.54
N SER A 11 35.33 16.28 -12.21
CA SER A 11 36.02 16.37 -10.92
C SER A 11 35.05 16.42 -9.75
N ILE A 12 33.95 17.17 -9.87
CA ILE A 12 32.90 17.26 -8.85
C ILE A 12 32.08 15.98 -8.81
N LYS A 13 31.75 15.39 -9.97
CA LYS A 13 31.02 14.10 -10.03
C LYS A 13 31.77 12.99 -9.31
N ARG A 14 33.08 12.86 -9.55
CA ARG A 14 33.93 11.88 -8.88
C ARG A 14 34.00 12.11 -7.38
N MET A 15 34.22 13.36 -6.95
CA MET A 15 34.24 13.73 -5.53
C MET A 15 32.91 13.38 -4.81
N VAL A 16 31.76 13.60 -5.45
CA VAL A 16 30.45 13.19 -4.91
C VAL A 16 30.23 11.67 -5.02
N GLY A 17 30.80 11.02 -6.03
CA GLY A 17 30.69 9.57 -6.17
C GLY A 17 31.43 8.81 -5.07
N GLU A 18 32.60 9.34 -4.67
CA GLU A 18 33.50 8.73 -3.68
C GLU A 18 33.19 9.16 -2.24
N SER A 19 32.28 10.11 -2.01
CA SER A 19 32.01 10.65 -0.67
C SER A 19 31.32 9.68 0.28
N SER A 20 31.68 9.81 1.56
CA SER A 20 31.04 9.16 2.71
C SER A 20 30.10 10.12 3.45
N ASP A 21 29.49 9.67 4.55
CA ASP A 21 28.61 10.51 5.38
C ASP A 21 29.35 11.73 5.97
N GLU A 22 30.65 11.60 6.24
CA GLU A 22 31.49 12.66 6.81
C GLU A 22 31.77 13.77 5.80
N ASP A 23 31.82 13.43 4.50
CA ASP A 23 32.17 14.33 3.41
C ASP A 23 30.97 15.12 2.88
N LEU A 24 29.75 14.77 3.30
CA LEU A 24 28.51 15.32 2.75
C LEU A 24 28.46 16.84 2.77
N ALA A 25 28.91 17.47 3.86
CA ALA A 25 28.83 18.91 4.02
C ALA A 25 29.75 19.66 3.03
N SER A 26 30.98 19.18 2.85
CA SER A 26 31.98 19.81 1.96
C SER A 26 31.63 19.58 0.49
N THR A 27 31.33 18.34 0.12
CA THR A 27 31.00 17.94 -1.27
C THR A 27 29.71 18.60 -1.76
N SER A 28 28.68 18.67 -0.92
CA SER A 28 27.42 19.35 -1.26
C SER A 28 27.59 20.85 -1.39
N SER A 29 28.46 21.47 -0.59
CA SER A 29 28.76 22.90 -0.71
C SER A 29 29.46 23.23 -2.02
N THR A 30 30.44 22.41 -2.41
CA THR A 30 31.15 22.55 -3.70
C THR A 30 30.20 22.36 -4.89
N LEU A 31 29.35 21.32 -4.86
CA LEU A 31 28.37 21.10 -5.91
C LEU A 31 27.35 22.25 -5.99
N ARG A 32 26.85 22.74 -4.85
CA ARG A 32 25.95 23.91 -4.81
C ARG A 32 26.58 25.13 -5.45
N HIS A 33 27.84 25.44 -5.14
CA HIS A 33 28.53 26.59 -5.74
C HIS A 33 28.60 26.46 -7.28
N CYS A 34 28.92 25.26 -7.77
CA CYS A 34 28.90 24.97 -9.21
C CYS A 34 27.50 25.16 -9.80
N LEU A 35 26.46 24.54 -9.23
CA LEU A 35 25.10 24.63 -9.76
C LEU A 35 24.56 26.06 -9.78
N LEU A 36 24.79 26.85 -8.72
CA LEU A 36 24.33 28.24 -8.66
C LEU A 36 24.98 29.16 -9.70
N SER A 37 26.15 28.79 -10.22
CA SER A 37 26.80 29.52 -11.32
C SER A 37 26.22 29.21 -12.70
N LEU A 38 25.36 28.20 -12.82
CA LEU A 38 24.76 27.78 -14.10
C LEU A 38 23.43 28.51 -14.34
N PRO A 39 23.29 29.29 -15.43
CA PRO A 39 22.03 29.96 -15.77
C PRO A 39 20.86 28.97 -15.95
N GLN A 40 21.13 27.80 -16.51
CA GLN A 40 20.10 26.76 -16.71
C GLN A 40 19.56 26.21 -15.39
N PHE A 41 20.40 26.17 -14.35
CA PHE A 41 19.97 25.75 -13.02
C PHE A 41 19.08 26.83 -12.39
N GLN A 42 19.48 28.10 -12.48
CA GLN A 42 18.68 29.22 -11.97
C GLN A 42 17.29 29.26 -12.61
N GLN A 43 17.22 29.19 -13.94
CA GLN A 43 15.96 29.13 -14.69
C GLN A 43 15.10 27.95 -14.25
N MET A 44 15.68 26.76 -14.07
CA MET A 44 14.92 25.60 -13.58
C MET A 44 14.32 25.86 -12.19
N ILE A 45 15.05 26.48 -11.26
CA ILE A 45 14.50 26.82 -9.95
C ILE A 45 13.39 27.87 -10.08
N ASP A 46 13.52 28.85 -10.97
CA ASP A 46 12.45 29.82 -11.24
C ASP A 46 11.19 29.10 -11.75
N ASP A 47 11.31 28.24 -12.77
CA ASP A 47 10.20 27.45 -13.31
C ASP A 47 9.52 26.56 -12.24
N LEU A 48 10.30 26.05 -11.28
CA LEU A 48 9.83 25.17 -10.22
C LEU A 48 9.18 25.90 -9.04
N ALA A 49 9.69 27.09 -8.67
CA ALA A 49 9.37 27.76 -7.41
C ALA A 49 8.59 29.08 -7.58
N ASP A 50 8.49 29.62 -8.81
CA ASP A 50 7.74 30.83 -9.09
C ASP A 50 6.25 30.52 -9.26
N SER A 51 5.40 31.26 -8.54
CA SER A 51 3.96 31.14 -8.60
C SER A 51 3.37 31.66 -9.90
N ASP A 52 4.04 32.62 -10.55
CA ASP A 52 3.54 33.26 -11.77
C ASP A 52 3.68 32.35 -13.00
N ASN A 53 4.60 31.38 -12.94
CA ASN A 53 4.84 30.37 -13.97
C ASN A 53 4.08 29.05 -13.71
N SER A 54 3.08 29.06 -12.81
CA SER A 54 2.38 27.84 -12.41
C SER A 54 1.56 27.22 -13.55
N LEU A 55 1.73 25.91 -13.75
CA LEU A 55 0.87 25.13 -14.65
C LEU A 55 -0.46 24.73 -13.99
N CYS A 56 -0.58 24.90 -12.67
CA CYS A 56 -1.70 24.44 -11.85
C CYS A 56 -2.26 25.53 -10.91
N GLY A 57 -2.52 26.73 -11.43
CA GLY A 57 -3.04 27.82 -10.62
C GLY A 57 -4.42 27.51 -10.01
N LYS A 58 -4.56 27.69 -8.69
CA LYS A 58 -5.86 27.73 -8.02
C LYS A 58 -6.75 28.79 -8.64
N ASN A 59 -7.99 28.44 -8.92
CA ASN A 59 -8.96 29.31 -9.54
C ASN A 59 -10.23 29.43 -8.68
N LYS A 60 -10.40 30.59 -8.05
CA LYS A 60 -11.58 30.91 -7.21
C LYS A 60 -12.90 30.71 -7.97
N LYS A 61 -12.96 31.08 -9.25
CA LYS A 61 -14.19 30.99 -10.06
C LYS A 61 -14.58 29.52 -10.27
N VAL A 62 -13.62 28.69 -10.67
CA VAL A 62 -13.83 27.24 -10.85
C VAL A 62 -14.22 26.57 -9.52
N ALA A 63 -13.61 26.99 -8.41
CA ALA A 63 -13.97 26.51 -7.07
C ALA A 63 -15.43 26.80 -6.70
N LEU A 64 -15.93 28.01 -7.02
CA LEU A 64 -17.30 28.42 -6.76
C LEU A 64 -18.31 27.65 -7.62
N GLU A 65 -18.00 27.42 -8.90
CA GLU A 65 -18.83 26.61 -9.81
C GLU A 65 -18.95 25.17 -9.31
N LEU A 66 -17.84 24.56 -8.90
CA LEU A 66 -17.83 23.20 -8.33
C LEU A 66 -18.53 23.13 -6.97
N LYS A 67 -18.43 24.18 -6.14
CA LYS A 67 -19.20 24.30 -4.89
C LYS A 67 -20.70 24.29 -5.19
N GLN A 68 -21.14 25.08 -6.16
CA GLN A 68 -22.55 25.16 -6.54
C GLN A 68 -23.06 23.82 -7.06
N LYS A 69 -22.31 23.17 -7.97
CA LYS A 69 -22.63 21.82 -8.44
C LYS A 69 -22.74 20.81 -7.29
N GLY A 70 -21.81 20.89 -6.32
CA GLY A 70 -21.86 20.07 -5.11
C GLY A 70 -23.12 20.32 -4.27
N ASN A 71 -23.55 21.58 -4.12
CA ASN A 71 -24.77 21.94 -3.43
C ASN A 71 -26.03 21.42 -4.15
N GLU A 72 -26.07 21.51 -5.48
CA GLU A 72 -27.17 20.99 -6.29
C GLU A 72 -27.29 19.47 -6.14
N SER A 73 -26.19 18.74 -6.31
CA SER A 73 -26.16 17.28 -6.07
C SER A 73 -26.48 16.91 -4.62
N TYR A 74 -26.13 17.75 -3.64
CA TYR A 74 -26.50 17.53 -2.24
C TYR A 74 -28.03 17.61 -2.05
N LEU A 75 -28.66 18.61 -2.67
CA LEU A 75 -30.12 18.81 -2.61
C LEU A 75 -30.89 17.69 -3.32
N THR A 76 -30.33 17.12 -4.39
CA THR A 76 -30.91 15.96 -5.09
C THR A 76 -30.57 14.61 -4.46
N ALA A 77 -29.91 14.61 -3.29
CA ALA A 77 -29.45 13.41 -2.56
C ALA A 77 -28.45 12.52 -3.34
N GLU A 78 -27.79 13.06 -4.37
CA GLU A 78 -26.70 12.41 -5.09
C GLU A 78 -25.38 12.59 -4.33
N TYR A 79 -25.28 11.98 -3.15
CA TYR A 79 -24.20 12.25 -2.20
C TYR A 79 -22.79 11.94 -2.74
N ALA A 80 -22.63 10.92 -3.59
CA ALA A 80 -21.34 10.60 -4.22
C ALA A 80 -20.89 11.69 -5.21
N SER A 81 -21.83 12.22 -6.01
CA SER A 81 -21.57 13.33 -6.95
C SER A 81 -21.28 14.64 -6.22
N ALA A 82 -22.05 14.92 -5.16
CA ALA A 82 -21.83 16.06 -4.27
C ALA A 82 -20.45 15.99 -3.61
N LEU A 83 -20.09 14.82 -3.09
CA LEU A 83 -18.79 14.56 -2.49
C LEU A 83 -17.67 14.83 -3.50
N ALA A 84 -17.76 14.27 -4.71
CA ALA A 84 -16.77 14.44 -5.77
C ALA A 84 -16.61 15.92 -6.19
N SER A 85 -17.71 16.68 -6.19
CA SER A 85 -17.73 18.09 -6.57
C SER A 85 -17.12 19.00 -5.50
N TYR A 86 -17.50 18.87 -4.22
CA TYR A 86 -16.85 19.61 -3.13
C TYR A 86 -15.38 19.27 -2.99
N SER A 87 -15.09 17.98 -3.10
CA SER A 87 -13.76 17.44 -3.20
C SER A 87 -12.92 18.07 -4.30
N GLN A 88 -13.51 18.38 -5.46
CA GLN A 88 -12.83 19.05 -6.57
C GLN A 88 -12.72 20.55 -6.35
N ALA A 89 -13.74 21.17 -5.75
CA ALA A 89 -13.71 22.58 -5.37
C ALA A 89 -12.56 22.88 -4.40
N LEU A 90 -12.31 22.01 -3.41
CA LEU A 90 -11.20 22.12 -2.45
C LEU A 90 -9.81 22.09 -3.10
N ARG A 91 -9.71 21.61 -4.34
CA ARG A 91 -8.45 21.45 -5.10
C ARG A 91 -8.06 22.64 -5.91
N VAL A 92 -9.02 23.52 -6.13
CA VAL A 92 -8.84 24.67 -7.02
C VAL A 92 -9.18 25.94 -6.27
N ALA A 93 -9.69 25.86 -5.04
CA ALA A 93 -9.99 27.02 -4.21
C ALA A 93 -8.69 27.65 -3.68
N PRO A 94 -8.42 28.94 -3.94
CA PRO A 94 -7.42 29.68 -3.17
C PRO A 94 -7.78 29.67 -1.68
N MET A 95 -6.79 29.67 -0.80
CA MET A 95 -7.04 29.48 0.64
C MET A 95 -7.57 30.70 1.37
N ASP A 96 -7.32 31.86 0.81
CA ASP A 96 -7.81 33.17 1.19
C ASP A 96 -9.07 33.53 0.40
N ALA A 97 -9.58 32.62 -0.45
CA ALA A 97 -10.80 32.89 -1.19
C ALA A 97 -11.97 33.08 -0.22
N VAL A 98 -12.62 34.22 -0.33
CA VAL A 98 -13.82 34.57 0.43
C VAL A 98 -15.07 34.38 -0.42
N ASP A 99 -16.11 33.81 0.18
CA ASP A 99 -17.46 33.65 -0.34
C ASP A 99 -18.48 34.08 0.73
N MET A 100 -19.35 35.04 0.42
CA MET A 100 -20.36 35.57 1.36
C MET A 100 -19.80 35.91 2.75
N ASN A 101 -18.68 36.64 2.79
CA ASN A 101 -17.94 37.04 4.01
C ASN A 101 -17.41 35.87 4.87
N LYS A 102 -17.28 34.68 4.29
CA LYS A 102 -16.68 33.51 4.94
C LYS A 102 -15.56 32.94 4.09
N ASN A 103 -14.63 32.26 4.72
CA ASN A 103 -13.61 31.54 3.98
C ASN A 103 -14.26 30.40 3.17
N LEU A 104 -14.03 30.41 1.85
CA LEU A 104 -14.59 29.46 0.90
C LEU A 104 -14.15 28.04 1.22
N VAL A 105 -12.89 27.85 1.59
CA VAL A 105 -12.31 26.55 1.90
C VAL A 105 -12.88 25.99 3.19
N ALA A 106 -13.00 26.82 4.24
CA ALA A 106 -13.68 26.42 5.48
C ALA A 106 -15.13 26.00 5.21
N THR A 107 -15.82 26.70 4.30
CA THR A 107 -17.19 26.36 3.89
C THR A 107 -17.24 25.05 3.11
N LEU A 108 -16.29 24.80 2.22
CA LEU A 108 -16.19 23.55 1.47
C LEU A 108 -15.90 22.34 2.36
N PHE A 109 -14.97 22.45 3.31
CA PHE A 109 -14.74 21.42 4.32
C PHE A 109 -16.01 21.16 5.14
N LEU A 110 -16.72 22.21 5.55
CA LEU A 110 -17.97 22.05 6.30
C LEU A 110 -19.05 21.33 5.47
N ASN A 111 -19.22 21.69 4.20
CA ASN A 111 -20.19 21.06 3.32
C ASN A 111 -19.84 19.58 3.07
N ARG A 112 -18.55 19.26 2.93
CA ARG A 112 -18.09 17.87 2.79
C ARG A 112 -18.23 17.07 4.11
N ALA A 113 -17.93 17.67 5.26
CA ALA A 113 -18.21 17.11 6.58
C ALA A 113 -19.70 16.80 6.79
N SER A 114 -20.57 17.65 6.22
CA SER A 114 -22.02 17.47 6.24
C SER A 114 -22.46 16.22 5.48
N LEU A 115 -21.83 15.94 4.34
CA LEU A 115 -22.09 14.73 3.55
C LEU A 115 -21.68 13.48 4.31
N PHE A 116 -20.47 13.47 4.88
CA PHE A 116 -19.98 12.33 5.66
C PHE A 116 -20.90 12.03 6.86
N HIS A 117 -21.40 13.07 7.53
CA HIS A 117 -22.36 12.92 8.61
C HIS A 117 -23.70 12.32 8.15
N VAL A 118 -24.23 12.69 6.97
CA VAL A 118 -25.51 12.17 6.46
C VAL A 118 -25.41 10.70 6.03
N SER A 119 -24.24 10.28 5.53
CA SER A 119 -24.00 8.91 5.05
C SER A 119 -23.96 7.83 6.15
N THR A 120 -24.19 8.19 7.44
CA THR A 120 -24.53 7.33 8.60
C THR A 120 -23.83 5.96 8.64
N LYS A 121 -22.52 5.95 8.46
CA LYS A 121 -21.64 4.81 8.67
C LYS A 121 -20.50 5.24 9.59
N ILE A 122 -20.06 4.36 10.48
CA ILE A 122 -19.17 4.73 11.60
C ILE A 122 -17.88 5.40 11.09
N GLY A 123 -17.38 5.01 9.92
CA GLY A 123 -16.23 5.67 9.31
C GLY A 123 -16.53 6.66 8.21
N PHE A 124 -17.66 7.35 8.30
CA PHE A 124 -17.79 8.72 7.81
C PHE A 124 -17.97 9.75 8.95
N LEU A 125 -17.95 9.33 10.22
CA LEU A 125 -18.10 10.27 11.33
C LEU A 125 -16.79 10.94 11.71
N THR A 126 -15.66 10.23 11.73
CA THR A 126 -14.32 10.83 11.97
C THR A 126 -13.84 11.76 10.88
N GLU A 127 -14.52 11.69 9.76
CA GLU A 127 -14.34 12.47 8.56
C GLU A 127 -15.03 13.78 8.67
N SER A 128 -16.28 13.68 9.11
CA SER A 128 -16.97 14.82 9.61
C SER A 128 -16.13 15.49 10.69
N LEU A 129 -15.53 14.73 11.63
CA LEU A 129 -14.63 15.31 12.63
C LEU A 129 -13.39 15.96 12.02
N ARG A 130 -12.67 15.31 11.10
CA ARG A 130 -11.41 15.84 10.54
C ARG A 130 -11.66 17.03 9.62
N ASP A 131 -12.67 17.01 8.76
CA ASP A 131 -13.05 18.16 7.95
C ASP A 131 -13.65 19.30 8.79
N CYS A 132 -14.43 19.00 9.83
CA CYS A 132 -14.86 20.05 10.77
C CYS A 132 -13.65 20.65 11.49
N LYS A 133 -12.66 19.84 11.88
CA LYS A 133 -11.41 20.30 12.49
C LYS A 133 -10.66 21.23 11.52
N ARG A 134 -10.52 20.86 10.24
CA ARG A 134 -9.95 21.70 9.17
C ARG A 134 -10.72 22.99 8.92
N ALA A 135 -12.05 22.95 8.97
CA ALA A 135 -12.87 24.15 8.84
C ALA A 135 -12.68 25.12 10.02
N LEU A 136 -12.63 24.59 11.24
CA LEU A 136 -12.41 25.36 12.48
C LEU A 136 -11.01 25.94 12.63
N GLN A 137 -10.08 25.34 11.93
CA GLN A 137 -8.70 25.75 11.84
C GLN A 137 -8.52 26.98 10.98
N ILE A 138 -9.19 26.98 9.83
CA ILE A 138 -9.25 28.13 8.94
C ILE A 138 -10.15 29.23 9.53
N SER A 139 -11.23 28.84 10.22
CA SER A 139 -12.17 29.77 10.83
C SER A 139 -12.58 29.30 12.23
N PRO A 140 -11.81 29.69 13.28
CA PRO A 140 -12.06 29.28 14.67
C PRO A 140 -13.42 29.72 15.22
N THR A 141 -14.00 30.77 14.66
CA THR A 141 -15.31 31.31 15.04
C THR A 141 -16.47 30.72 14.23
N TYR A 142 -16.23 29.67 13.44
CA TYR A 142 -17.27 29.08 12.58
C TYR A 142 -18.25 28.21 13.39
N ALA A 143 -19.28 28.83 13.96
CA ALA A 143 -20.27 28.18 14.82
C ALA A 143 -20.86 26.88 14.24
N LYS A 144 -21.17 26.85 12.93
CA LYS A 144 -21.70 25.65 12.26
C LYS A 144 -20.70 24.49 12.22
N ALA A 145 -19.40 24.76 12.14
CA ALA A 145 -18.37 23.73 12.15
C ALA A 145 -18.18 23.11 13.54
N TRP A 146 -18.23 23.94 14.60
CA TRP A 146 -18.29 23.47 15.99
C TRP A 146 -19.52 22.59 16.22
N TYR A 147 -20.70 23.06 15.80
CA TYR A 147 -21.94 22.31 15.94
C TYR A 147 -21.89 20.95 15.25
N ARG A 148 -21.38 20.88 14.00
CA ARG A 148 -21.28 19.61 13.26
C ARG A 148 -20.25 18.66 13.86
N ARG A 149 -19.11 19.17 14.34
CA ARG A 149 -18.12 18.35 15.06
C ARG A 149 -18.72 17.77 16.34
N GLY A 150 -19.49 18.57 17.08
CA GLY A 150 -20.23 18.14 18.25
C GLY A 150 -21.20 17.00 17.95
N LYS A 151 -22.00 17.11 16.88
CA LYS A 151 -22.89 16.02 16.46
C LYS A 151 -22.14 14.74 16.09
N ALA A 152 -21.07 14.84 15.31
CA ALA A 152 -20.26 13.68 14.95
C ALA A 152 -19.62 13.00 16.17
N ASN A 153 -19.20 13.79 17.18
CA ASN A 153 -18.70 13.28 18.46
C ASN A 153 -19.79 12.57 19.27
N VAL A 154 -21.05 13.06 19.26
CA VAL A 154 -22.18 12.35 19.88
C VAL A 154 -22.39 10.98 19.23
N ASP A 155 -22.40 10.93 17.90
CA ASP A 155 -22.63 9.68 17.14
C ASP A 155 -21.47 8.68 17.30
N LEU A 156 -20.27 9.15 17.64
CA LEU A 156 -19.10 8.33 17.98
C LEU A 156 -19.02 7.96 19.47
N GLY A 157 -19.92 8.45 20.32
CA GLY A 157 -19.92 8.20 21.77
C GLY A 157 -18.93 9.07 22.57
N ASN A 158 -18.26 10.03 21.94
CA ASN A 158 -17.32 10.96 22.56
C ASN A 158 -18.06 12.14 23.24
N PHE A 159 -18.88 11.84 24.24
CA PHE A 159 -19.80 12.82 24.84
C PHE A 159 -19.10 14.04 25.46
N LYS A 160 -17.91 13.86 26.06
CA LYS A 160 -17.14 14.97 26.65
C LYS A 160 -16.71 15.99 25.60
N ASP A 161 -16.15 15.51 24.49
CA ASP A 161 -15.71 16.36 23.38
C ASP A 161 -16.92 17.02 22.69
N ALA A 162 -18.03 16.28 22.56
CA ALA A 162 -19.27 16.83 22.03
C ALA A 162 -19.80 18.02 22.84
N VAL A 163 -19.86 17.91 24.17
CA VAL A 163 -20.33 19.00 25.04
C VAL A 163 -19.45 20.24 24.89
N ASN A 164 -18.13 20.06 24.85
CA ASN A 164 -17.20 21.16 24.60
C ASN A 164 -17.44 21.82 23.23
N ASP A 165 -17.66 21.02 22.20
CA ASP A 165 -17.93 21.51 20.85
C ASP A 165 -19.25 22.29 20.75
N PHE A 166 -20.34 21.82 21.39
CA PHE A 166 -21.61 22.55 21.43
C PHE A 166 -21.53 23.86 22.23
N ASN A 167 -20.76 23.89 23.31
CA ASN A 167 -20.53 25.13 24.07
C ASN A 167 -19.80 26.18 23.22
N ASN A 168 -18.75 25.77 22.49
CA ASN A 168 -18.07 26.65 21.52
C ASN A 168 -19.00 27.06 20.37
N ALA A 169 -19.83 26.15 19.86
CA ALA A 169 -20.81 26.48 18.82
C ALA A 169 -21.78 27.57 19.31
N LYS A 170 -22.29 27.44 20.54
CA LYS A 170 -23.21 28.39 21.17
C LYS A 170 -22.57 29.76 21.39
N SER A 171 -21.30 29.82 21.79
CA SER A 171 -20.60 31.09 22.03
C SER A 171 -20.39 31.89 20.75
N PHE A 172 -20.19 31.21 19.61
CA PHE A 172 -19.96 31.85 18.31
C PHE A 172 -21.23 32.01 17.44
N GLU A 173 -22.34 31.36 17.80
CA GLU A 173 -23.62 31.56 17.11
C GLU A 173 -24.17 32.97 17.37
N LEU A 174 -24.69 33.63 16.33
CA LEU A 174 -25.19 35.00 16.41
C LEU A 174 -26.72 35.04 16.57
N SER A 175 -27.43 34.04 16.02
CA SER A 175 -28.88 33.97 16.11
C SER A 175 -29.34 33.42 17.46
N MET A 176 -30.33 34.09 18.08
CA MET A 176 -30.97 33.61 19.30
C MET A 176 -31.70 32.28 19.10
N ASP A 177 -32.25 32.03 17.92
CA ASP A 177 -32.90 30.76 17.59
C ASP A 177 -31.87 29.63 17.48
N GLY A 178 -30.72 29.93 16.87
CA GLY A 178 -29.59 29.00 16.78
C GLY A 178 -29.06 28.64 18.17
N LYS A 179 -28.89 29.63 19.06
CA LYS A 179 -28.47 29.39 20.45
C LYS A 179 -29.45 28.50 21.21
N ARG A 180 -30.76 28.78 21.13
CA ARG A 180 -31.82 27.97 21.78
C ARG A 180 -31.83 26.54 21.25
N HIS A 181 -31.63 26.35 19.94
CA HIS A 181 -31.52 25.02 19.35
C HIS A 181 -30.30 24.26 19.88
N ILE A 182 -29.13 24.90 19.94
CA ILE A 182 -27.90 24.30 20.50
C ILE A 182 -28.07 23.96 21.99
N GLU A 183 -28.72 24.83 22.77
CA GLU A 183 -29.02 24.57 24.19
C GLU A 183 -29.94 23.35 24.39
N THR A 184 -30.93 23.19 23.52
CA THR A 184 -31.84 22.04 23.55
C THR A 184 -31.06 20.74 23.30
N GLU A 185 -30.19 20.73 22.28
CA GLU A 185 -29.32 19.58 21.98
C GLU A 185 -28.34 19.29 23.14
N LEU A 186 -27.74 20.33 23.73
CA LEU A 186 -26.84 20.19 24.89
C LEU A 186 -27.57 19.53 26.08
N THR A 187 -28.82 19.90 26.33
CA THR A 187 -29.65 19.34 27.40
C THR A 187 -29.92 17.86 27.16
N ILE A 188 -30.29 17.48 25.93
CA ILE A 188 -30.52 16.08 25.53
C ILE A 188 -29.25 15.23 25.72
N ILE A 189 -28.07 15.76 25.37
CA ILE A 189 -26.80 15.04 25.50
C ILE A 189 -26.43 14.82 26.98
N LEU A 190 -26.62 15.83 27.83
CA LEU A 190 -26.36 15.74 29.26
C LEU A 190 -27.31 14.74 29.96
N GLU A 191 -28.56 14.62 29.51
CA GLU A 191 -29.51 13.59 29.98
C GLU A 191 -29.10 12.18 29.54
N ARG A 192 -28.63 12.02 28.30
CA ARG A 192 -28.09 10.74 27.79
C ARG A 192 -26.85 10.27 28.56
N GLN A 193 -26.00 11.19 29.01
CA GLN A 193 -24.82 10.88 29.82
C GLN A 193 -25.18 10.41 31.25
N LYS A 194 -26.22 10.99 31.86
CA LYS A 194 -26.71 10.60 33.20
C LYS A 194 -27.36 9.21 33.20
N SER A 195 -28.04 8.85 32.11
CA SER A 195 -28.69 7.54 31.94
C SER A 195 -27.71 6.41 31.61
N THR A 196 -26.57 6.70 30.94
CA THR A 196 -25.47 5.72 30.74
C THR A 196 -24.65 5.48 32.01
N SER A 197 -24.57 6.45 32.91
CA SER A 197 -23.85 6.34 34.19
C SER A 197 -24.63 5.58 35.29
N SER A 198 -25.94 5.37 35.12
CA SER A 198 -26.83 4.73 36.11
C SER A 198 -27.20 3.28 35.78
N LYS A 199 -26.70 2.70 34.68
CA LYS A 199 -27.03 1.34 34.19
C LYS A 199 -25.91 0.31 34.35
N THR A 200 -25.01 0.49 35.31
CA THR A 200 -24.07 -0.57 35.74
C THR A 200 -24.62 -1.27 36.97
N VAL A 201 -25.64 -2.12 36.82
CA VAL A 201 -25.91 -3.35 37.60
C VAL A 201 -27.06 -4.09 36.90
N GLN A 202 -26.80 -5.35 36.55
CA GLN A 202 -27.72 -6.45 36.16
C GLN A 202 -28.38 -6.47 34.76
N GLU A 203 -27.87 -7.45 33.99
CA GLU A 203 -28.55 -8.38 33.09
C GLU A 203 -28.67 -8.11 31.57
N ASN A 204 -28.26 -9.17 30.87
CA ASN A 204 -28.51 -9.60 29.49
C ASN A 204 -27.62 -9.05 28.37
N GLU A 205 -26.43 -9.65 28.33
CA GLU A 205 -25.64 -9.88 27.13
C GLU A 205 -26.48 -10.58 26.04
N ASN A 206 -27.00 -9.79 25.10
CA ASN A 206 -27.20 -10.27 23.74
C ASN A 206 -27.21 -9.11 22.75
N CYS A 207 -26.31 -9.22 21.77
CA CYS A 207 -26.18 -8.40 20.57
C CYS A 207 -25.92 -6.91 20.79
N PHE A 208 -24.65 -6.52 20.99
CA PHE A 208 -23.95 -5.46 20.24
C PHE A 208 -22.46 -5.53 20.62
N GLY A 209 -21.67 -6.22 19.80
CA GLY A 209 -20.24 -6.38 20.02
C GLY A 209 -19.50 -5.06 19.91
N HIS A 210 -19.09 -4.53 21.06
CA HIS A 210 -17.88 -3.71 21.16
C HIS A 210 -16.73 -4.58 20.64
N PHE A 211 -16.16 -4.26 19.48
CA PHE A 211 -14.87 -4.84 19.09
C PHE A 211 -13.78 -4.10 19.86
N ASP A 212 -13.68 -4.39 21.16
CA ASP A 212 -12.44 -4.19 21.89
C ASP A 212 -11.43 -5.17 21.28
N GLU A 213 -10.69 -4.73 20.26
CA GLU A 213 -9.47 -5.43 19.86
C GLU A 213 -8.56 -5.49 21.10
N PRO A 214 -7.95 -6.65 21.40
CA PRO A 214 -7.09 -6.77 22.56
C PRO A 214 -5.99 -5.70 22.50
N HIS A 215 -5.72 -5.09 23.66
CA HIS A 215 -4.67 -4.10 23.88
C HIS A 215 -3.44 -4.42 23.04
N GLN A 216 -2.97 -3.44 22.26
CA GLN A 216 -1.77 -3.55 21.41
C GLN A 216 -0.66 -4.31 22.15
N LEU A 217 -0.23 -5.43 21.58
CA LEU A 217 0.81 -6.28 22.16
C LEU A 217 2.06 -5.45 22.45
N LYS A 218 2.66 -5.64 23.63
CA LYS A 218 3.90 -4.95 24.01
C LYS A 218 5.08 -5.56 23.23
N ILE A 219 5.35 -4.98 22.07
CA ILE A 219 6.57 -5.23 21.30
C ILE A 219 7.68 -4.27 21.75
N SER A 220 8.93 -4.71 21.60
CA SER A 220 10.10 -3.89 21.92
C SER A 220 11.15 -3.99 20.83
N GLN A 221 11.89 -2.90 20.65
CA GLN A 221 13.06 -2.89 19.78
C GLN A 221 14.12 -3.85 20.34
N VAL A 222 14.67 -4.68 19.47
CA VAL A 222 15.78 -5.61 19.75
C VAL A 222 16.94 -5.34 18.81
N SER A 223 18.14 -5.77 19.18
CA SER A 223 19.27 -5.83 18.26
C SER A 223 19.38 -7.25 17.70
N THR A 224 19.44 -7.33 16.38
CA THR A 224 19.62 -8.56 15.61
C THR A 224 21.09 -8.61 15.15
N PRO A 225 21.77 -9.76 15.25
CA PRO A 225 23.20 -9.87 14.91
C PRO A 225 23.54 -9.45 13.47
N ASP A 226 22.63 -9.71 12.53
CA ASP A 226 22.83 -9.58 11.08
C ASP A 226 22.02 -8.43 10.45
N LYS A 227 20.96 -7.94 11.11
CA LYS A 227 20.03 -6.94 10.55
C LYS A 227 19.94 -5.63 11.35
N GLY A 228 20.80 -5.44 12.35
CA GLY A 228 20.79 -4.22 13.17
C GLY A 228 19.58 -4.15 14.09
N ARG A 229 18.83 -3.04 14.10
CA ARG A 229 17.62 -2.92 14.95
C ARG A 229 16.46 -3.70 14.35
N GLY A 230 15.66 -4.33 15.19
CA GLY A 230 14.47 -5.12 14.83
C GLY A 230 13.37 -4.98 15.87
N MET A 231 12.23 -5.63 15.65
CA MET A 231 11.12 -5.69 16.61
C MET A 231 10.87 -7.15 17.04
N ALA A 232 10.62 -7.36 18.33
CA ALA A 232 10.23 -8.67 18.88
C ALA A 232 9.24 -8.50 20.03
N SER A 233 8.51 -9.57 20.35
CA SER A 233 7.58 -9.61 21.48
C SER A 233 8.22 -10.25 22.72
N LYS A 234 7.80 -9.79 23.90
CA LYS A 234 8.17 -10.37 25.21
C LYS A 234 7.25 -11.50 25.66
N CYS A 235 6.31 -11.90 24.81
CA CYS A 235 5.38 -12.99 25.04
C CYS A 235 5.08 -13.71 23.72
N ASP A 236 4.61 -14.95 23.83
CA ASP A 236 4.18 -15.74 22.68
C ASP A 236 2.99 -15.05 22.00
N ILE A 237 3.00 -15.00 20.67
CA ILE A 237 1.97 -14.34 19.88
C ILE A 237 1.23 -15.40 19.07
N PRO A 238 -0.08 -15.60 19.30
CA PRO A 238 -0.90 -16.46 18.46
C PRO A 238 -0.94 -15.99 17.00
N GLN A 239 -1.24 -16.90 16.08
CA GLN A 239 -1.55 -16.55 14.68
C GLN A 239 -2.72 -15.55 14.60
N ALA A 240 -2.69 -14.67 13.59
CA ALA A 240 -3.72 -13.65 13.32
C ALA A 240 -3.86 -12.55 14.39
N SER A 241 -2.87 -12.37 15.25
CA SER A 241 -2.89 -11.35 16.30
C SER A 241 -2.50 -9.97 15.77
N LEU A 242 -3.12 -8.90 16.26
CA LEU A 242 -2.71 -7.52 15.96
C LEU A 242 -1.44 -7.15 16.73
N VAL A 243 -0.36 -6.91 15.98
CA VAL A 243 0.97 -6.60 16.53
C VAL A 243 1.20 -5.10 16.61
N HIS A 244 0.83 -4.36 15.57
CA HIS A 244 1.13 -2.94 15.47
C HIS A 244 0.08 -2.18 14.65
N LYS A 245 -0.15 -0.93 15.04
CA LYS A 245 -1.01 0.02 14.34
C LYS A 245 -0.33 1.38 14.36
N GLU A 246 -0.25 2.05 13.22
CA GLU A 246 0.46 3.33 13.12
C GLU A 246 -0.17 4.28 12.08
N GLU A 247 -0.32 5.54 12.48
CA GLU A 247 -0.61 6.64 11.55
C GLU A 247 0.68 7.12 10.89
N PRO A 248 0.63 7.52 9.60
CA PRO A 248 1.83 7.95 8.89
C PRO A 248 2.39 9.22 9.51
N TYR A 249 3.71 9.24 9.70
CA TYR A 249 4.44 10.42 10.15
C TYR A 249 4.37 11.55 9.11
N ALA A 250 4.51 11.18 7.83
CA ALA A 250 4.29 12.03 6.67
C ALA A 250 3.81 11.15 5.50
N LEU A 251 2.99 11.70 4.60
CA LEU A 251 2.43 10.96 3.46
C LEU A 251 2.30 11.85 2.22
N ILE A 252 2.28 11.24 1.04
CA ILE A 252 1.86 11.82 -0.25
C ILE A 252 0.85 10.88 -0.90
N GLN A 253 -0.14 11.44 -1.58
CA GLN A 253 -1.16 10.66 -2.30
C GLN A 253 -0.81 10.57 -3.78
N ALA A 254 -0.92 9.38 -4.37
CA ALA A 254 -0.62 9.17 -5.78
C ALA A 254 -1.75 9.68 -6.68
N GLY A 255 -1.37 10.46 -7.71
CA GLY A 255 -2.11 10.65 -8.96
C GLY A 255 -3.62 10.83 -8.83
N GLY A 256 -4.06 12.02 -8.44
CA GLY A 256 -5.34 12.56 -8.89
C GLY A 256 -6.55 11.61 -8.85
N LYS A 257 -6.62 10.64 -7.94
CA LYS A 257 -7.85 10.00 -7.48
C LYS A 257 -7.95 10.21 -5.98
N PRO A 258 -9.11 10.66 -5.49
CA PRO A 258 -9.39 10.59 -4.08
C PRO A 258 -9.11 9.17 -3.58
N PHE A 259 -8.58 8.98 -2.37
CA PHE A 259 -8.77 7.70 -1.69
C PHE A 259 -10.27 7.43 -1.73
N SER A 260 -10.69 6.35 -2.40
CA SER A 260 -12.08 5.94 -2.28
C SER A 260 -12.27 5.27 -0.96
N ASN A 261 -12.84 6.02 -0.03
CA ASN A 261 -12.84 5.57 1.32
C ASN A 261 -14.04 4.65 1.58
N PHE A 262 -13.75 3.35 1.67
CA PHE A 262 -14.57 2.33 2.36
C PHE A 262 -14.30 2.10 3.88
N GLN A 263 -14.27 3.04 4.85
CA GLN A 263 -14.53 2.69 6.30
C GLN A 263 -16.00 2.97 6.48
N ASP A 264 -16.75 2.43 5.54
CA ASP A 264 -18.14 2.70 5.40
C ASP A 264 -18.96 1.58 6.04
N LYS A 265 -18.45 1.02 7.15
CA LYS A 265 -19.17 0.20 8.14
C LYS A 265 -18.55 0.10 9.54
N ILE A 266 -17.26 0.34 9.81
CA ILE A 266 -16.71 0.43 11.18
C ILE A 266 -15.60 1.48 11.13
N GLY A 267 -15.70 2.46 12.02
CA GLY A 267 -14.97 3.73 12.08
C GLY A 267 -13.57 3.70 11.52
N THR A 268 -13.14 4.59 10.63
CA THR A 268 -13.13 6.07 10.68
C THR A 268 -12.47 6.63 9.36
N LYS A 269 -13.15 6.59 8.17
CA LYS A 269 -12.62 6.85 6.78
C LYS A 269 -13.02 8.14 6.05
N GLU A 270 -12.11 9.12 5.98
CA GLU A 270 -12.25 10.38 5.22
C GLU A 270 -12.08 10.18 3.76
N SER A 271 -13.20 9.77 3.19
CA SER A 271 -13.63 9.84 1.80
C SER A 271 -13.14 11.09 1.11
N HIS A 272 -12.15 10.84 0.27
CA HIS A 272 -12.05 11.39 -1.05
C HIS A 272 -11.62 12.88 -1.12
N SER A 273 -10.39 13.22 -1.55
CA SER A 273 -10.05 13.74 -2.91
C SER A 273 -8.63 14.26 -3.09
N LYS A 274 -7.88 13.81 -4.12
CA LYS A 274 -7.50 14.51 -5.40
C LYS A 274 -7.04 15.97 -5.17
N PRO A 275 -6.06 16.48 -5.94
CA PRO A 275 -4.93 17.27 -5.43
C PRO A 275 -5.38 18.46 -4.60
N VAL A 276 -5.02 18.50 -3.32
CA VAL A 276 -5.26 19.71 -2.52
C VAL A 276 -4.26 20.75 -2.96
N ASP A 277 -4.81 21.89 -3.32
CA ASP A 277 -4.13 23.11 -3.71
C ASP A 277 -4.65 24.12 -2.68
N LEU A 278 -4.08 24.16 -1.47
CA LEU A 278 -4.45 25.04 -0.34
C LEU A 278 -3.18 25.45 0.45
N CYS A 279 -2.67 26.69 0.37
CA CYS A 279 -2.63 27.66 1.48
C CYS A 279 -1.96 29.00 1.10
N SER A 280 -2.68 30.10 1.28
CA SER A 280 -2.26 31.51 1.25
C SER A 280 -2.23 32.08 2.68
N ASP A 281 -1.77 33.31 2.82
CA ASP A 281 -0.72 33.69 3.77
C ASP A 281 -1.16 34.30 5.12
N SER A 282 -2.34 34.01 5.66
CA SER A 282 -2.74 34.60 6.96
C SER A 282 -3.57 33.69 7.88
N ASN A 283 -2.97 33.40 9.04
CA ASN A 283 -3.45 32.74 10.27
C ASN A 283 -3.45 31.20 10.37
N PRO A 284 -3.12 30.64 11.56
CA PRO A 284 -2.51 29.31 11.71
C PRO A 284 -3.48 28.20 12.18
N VAL A 285 -3.04 26.94 11.95
CA VAL A 285 -3.61 25.62 12.39
C VAL A 285 -4.73 25.12 11.46
N GLU A 286 -4.91 23.84 11.04
CA GLU A 286 -4.06 22.75 10.49
C GLU A 286 -4.42 22.61 8.98
N CYS A 287 -4.02 23.58 8.16
CA CYS A 287 -3.29 23.15 6.96
C CYS A 287 -2.06 22.46 7.57
N PHE A 288 -1.88 21.14 7.41
CA PHE A 288 -0.61 20.49 7.77
C PHE A 288 0.50 21.45 7.33
N PRO A 289 1.29 22.06 8.23
CA PRO A 289 2.28 23.04 7.81
C PRO A 289 3.17 22.48 6.68
N GLU A 290 3.33 21.16 6.69
CA GLU A 290 3.94 20.30 5.67
C GLU A 290 3.32 20.37 4.27
N HIS A 291 2.18 20.99 4.04
CA HIS A 291 1.55 21.04 2.70
C HIS A 291 1.41 22.47 2.18
N LYS A 292 1.48 23.48 3.06
CA LYS A 292 1.33 24.90 2.66
C LYS A 292 2.31 25.27 1.54
N HIS A 293 3.56 24.82 1.64
CA HIS A 293 4.60 25.05 0.64
C HIS A 293 4.35 24.42 -0.73
N GLU A 294 3.48 23.40 -0.80
CA GLU A 294 3.12 22.73 -2.06
C GLU A 294 1.99 23.45 -2.80
N CYS A 295 1.32 24.38 -2.13
CA CYS A 295 0.08 24.96 -2.61
C CYS A 295 0.18 26.48 -2.75
N LEU A 296 1.38 27.02 -2.90
CA LEU A 296 1.61 28.43 -3.18
C LEU A 296 1.56 28.71 -4.69
N GLY A 297 0.89 27.85 -5.47
CA GLY A 297 0.90 27.92 -6.92
C GLY A 297 2.26 27.56 -7.52
N VAL A 298 3.05 26.69 -6.88
CA VAL A 298 4.41 26.35 -7.32
C VAL A 298 4.44 24.98 -7.98
N ASN A 299 5.33 24.79 -8.96
CA ASN A 299 5.33 23.58 -9.78
C ASN A 299 6.15 22.41 -9.17
N TRP A 300 7.08 22.70 -8.26
CA TRP A 300 8.01 21.68 -7.75
C TRP A 300 7.35 20.44 -7.10
N PRO A 301 6.21 20.49 -6.39
CA PRO A 301 5.58 19.28 -5.84
C PRO A 301 4.98 18.38 -6.91
N ALA A 302 4.60 18.95 -8.05
CA ALA A 302 4.06 18.21 -9.18
C ALA A 302 5.14 17.62 -10.09
N ILE A 303 6.34 18.21 -10.09
CA ILE A 303 7.46 17.85 -10.98
C ILE A 303 8.50 16.96 -10.30
N LEU A 304 8.82 17.23 -9.03
CA LEU A 304 9.86 16.48 -8.32
C LEU A 304 9.37 15.07 -7.92
N PRO A 305 10.28 14.09 -7.81
CA PRO A 305 9.93 12.75 -7.35
C PRO A 305 9.28 12.75 -5.95
N THR A 306 8.42 11.77 -5.69
CA THR A 306 7.59 11.71 -4.48
C THR A 306 8.40 11.63 -3.19
N ASP A 307 9.55 10.97 -3.19
CA ASP A 307 10.48 10.95 -2.04
C ASP A 307 11.03 12.34 -1.71
N ILE A 308 11.30 13.16 -2.73
CA ILE A 308 11.79 14.54 -2.56
C ILE A 308 10.68 15.43 -2.02
N VAL A 309 9.46 15.26 -2.52
CA VAL A 309 8.30 15.99 -2.00
C VAL A 309 8.03 15.59 -0.55
N LEU A 310 8.19 14.31 -0.21
CA LEU A 310 7.99 13.82 1.16
C LEU A 310 9.06 14.36 2.11
N ALA A 311 10.29 14.53 1.61
CA ALA A 311 11.35 15.23 2.33
C ALA A 311 10.96 16.68 2.60
N GLY A 312 10.42 17.40 1.60
CA GLY A 312 9.89 18.75 1.76
C GLY A 312 8.84 18.85 2.87
N ARG A 313 7.86 17.93 2.85
CA ARG A 313 6.85 17.79 3.91
C ARG A 313 7.48 17.68 5.30
N ILE A 314 8.46 16.79 5.46
CA ILE A 314 9.12 16.53 6.74
C ILE A 314 10.00 17.71 7.18
N LEU A 315 10.72 18.36 6.26
CA LEU A 315 11.52 19.55 6.55
C LEU A 315 10.63 20.68 7.08
N VAL A 316 9.53 20.98 6.38
CA VAL A 316 8.59 22.04 6.82
C VAL A 316 7.87 21.67 8.12
N LYS A 317 7.53 20.38 8.31
CA LYS A 317 7.03 19.90 9.61
C LYS A 317 7.98 20.24 10.75
N SER A 318 9.25 19.94 10.54
CA SER A 318 10.26 20.08 11.57
C SER A 318 10.50 21.54 11.93
N THR A 319 10.50 22.45 10.95
CA THR A 319 10.73 23.88 11.20
C THR A 319 9.54 24.55 11.86
N THR A 320 8.32 24.12 11.55
CA THR A 320 7.09 24.69 12.13
C THR A 320 6.82 24.21 13.56
N GLN A 321 7.31 23.02 13.92
CA GLN A 321 7.22 22.48 15.29
C GLN A 321 8.32 23.01 16.24
N ARG A 322 9.37 23.68 15.75
CA ARG A 322 10.53 24.19 16.52
C ARG A 322 10.25 25.31 17.52
N CYS A 323 9.00 25.68 17.77
CA CYS A 323 8.64 26.74 18.72
C CYS A 323 8.88 26.40 20.21
N SER A 324 9.72 25.40 20.57
CA SER A 324 9.93 25.00 21.98
C SER A 324 11.30 24.43 22.41
N THR A 325 12.31 24.24 21.54
CA THR A 325 13.65 23.77 21.99
C THR A 325 14.81 24.23 21.10
N GLU A 326 15.87 24.77 21.72
CA GLU A 326 17.08 25.41 21.15
C GLU A 326 18.10 24.44 20.49
N SER A 327 17.69 23.61 19.53
CA SER A 327 18.65 22.82 18.73
C SER A 327 18.58 23.16 17.24
N ASN A 328 19.71 23.60 16.68
CA ASN A 328 19.91 23.92 15.27
C ASN A 328 19.92 22.68 14.34
N ALA A 329 19.68 21.47 14.85
CA ALA A 329 19.67 20.24 14.06
C ALA A 329 18.35 20.06 13.29
N LEU A 330 18.41 19.75 11.98
CA LEU A 330 17.26 19.24 11.20
C LEU A 330 16.70 17.96 11.81
N CYS A 331 15.41 17.69 11.54
CA CYS A 331 14.73 16.50 12.02
C CYS A 331 15.42 15.24 11.50
N ASP A 332 16.19 14.58 12.37
CA ASP A 332 16.61 13.21 12.15
C ASP A 332 15.42 12.28 12.44
N LEU A 333 15.03 11.49 11.44
CA LEU A 333 14.00 10.47 11.65
C LEU A 333 14.52 9.35 12.56
N GLY A 334 15.83 9.22 12.73
CA GLY A 334 16.49 8.13 13.43
C GLY A 334 16.37 6.80 12.66
N LEU A 335 16.10 6.86 11.36
CA LEU A 335 15.89 5.70 10.48
C LEU A 335 17.17 5.35 9.72
N SER A 336 17.25 4.10 9.24
CA SER A 336 18.39 3.63 8.44
C SER A 336 18.46 4.34 7.09
N HIS A 337 19.66 4.62 6.59
CA HIS A 337 19.89 5.15 5.25
C HIS A 337 21.01 4.36 4.57
N SER A 338 21.10 4.47 3.24
CA SER A 338 22.07 3.71 2.44
C SER A 338 23.00 4.58 1.60
N TYR A 339 23.19 5.85 1.98
CA TYR A 339 24.00 6.81 1.23
C TYR A 339 25.40 6.29 0.87
N THR A 340 26.08 5.59 1.79
CA THR A 340 27.43 5.08 1.53
C THR A 340 27.46 3.89 0.56
N GLN A 341 26.37 3.12 0.46
CA GLN A 341 26.28 1.91 -0.36
C GLN A 341 25.74 2.16 -1.78
N ILE A 342 25.11 3.30 -2.05
CA ILE A 342 24.57 3.61 -3.38
C ILE A 342 25.65 4.05 -4.38
N GLY A 343 25.38 3.83 -5.66
CA GLY A 343 26.29 4.17 -6.75
C GLY A 343 26.54 5.68 -6.92
N PRO A 344 27.63 6.06 -7.61
CA PRO A 344 28.07 7.46 -7.71
C PRO A 344 27.07 8.38 -8.40
N GLU A 345 26.35 7.88 -9.42
CA GLU A 345 25.31 8.64 -10.10
C GLU A 345 24.12 8.93 -9.17
N SER A 346 23.69 7.94 -8.38
CA SER A 346 22.60 8.11 -7.41
C SER A 346 22.98 9.07 -6.28
N LYS A 347 24.25 9.09 -5.84
CA LYS A 347 24.77 10.09 -4.89
C LYS A 347 24.68 11.50 -5.48
N LEU A 348 25.10 11.67 -6.73
CA LEU A 348 25.01 12.96 -7.43
C LEU A 348 23.57 13.44 -7.54
N GLU A 349 22.64 12.55 -7.91
CA GLU A 349 21.21 12.88 -7.96
C GLU A 349 20.66 13.30 -6.60
N LEU A 350 21.00 12.59 -5.52
CA LEU A 350 20.59 12.96 -4.16
C LEU A 350 21.07 14.36 -3.78
N HIS A 351 22.33 14.69 -4.08
CA HIS A 351 22.87 16.02 -3.79
C HIS A 351 22.13 17.09 -4.60
N ILE A 352 21.90 16.86 -5.89
CA ILE A 352 21.16 17.81 -6.74
C ILE A 352 19.74 17.99 -6.21
N TYR A 353 19.02 16.91 -5.90
CA TYR A 353 17.66 17.00 -5.37
C TYR A 353 17.59 17.73 -4.03
N ALA A 354 18.55 17.50 -3.12
CA ALA A 354 18.62 18.23 -1.85
C ALA A 354 18.82 19.74 -2.07
N ILE A 355 19.72 20.12 -2.98
CA ILE A 355 19.96 21.53 -3.33
C ILE A 355 18.71 22.15 -3.96
N VAL A 356 18.09 21.46 -4.94
CA VAL A 356 16.86 21.92 -5.61
C VAL A 356 15.73 22.10 -4.61
N LEU A 357 15.47 21.11 -3.75
CA LEU A 357 14.42 21.15 -2.75
C LEU A 357 14.59 22.34 -1.80
N LEU A 358 15.79 22.52 -1.24
CA LEU A 358 16.05 23.66 -0.34
C LEU A 358 15.92 25.01 -1.06
N CYS A 359 16.37 25.12 -2.31
CA CYS A 359 16.17 26.32 -3.12
C CYS A 359 14.68 26.61 -3.37
N CYS A 360 13.90 25.59 -3.73
CA CYS A 360 12.46 25.71 -3.92
C CYS A 360 11.75 26.12 -2.63
N LEU A 361 12.06 25.50 -1.49
CA LEU A 361 11.47 25.85 -0.19
C LEU A 361 11.86 27.25 0.28
N HIS A 362 13.10 27.68 0.07
CA HIS A 362 13.55 29.01 0.45
C HIS A 362 12.89 30.12 -0.39
N ARG A 363 12.66 29.86 -1.69
CA ARG A 363 11.99 30.82 -2.59
C ARG A 363 10.47 30.85 -2.39
N SER A 364 9.84 29.67 -2.40
CA SER A 364 8.37 29.57 -2.33
C SER A 364 7.81 29.75 -0.92
N PHE A 365 8.44 29.16 0.10
CA PHE A 365 7.91 29.08 1.46
C PHE A 365 8.66 29.95 2.47
N ARG A 366 9.68 30.70 2.05
CA ARG A 366 10.56 31.50 2.93
C ARG A 366 11.12 30.69 4.09
N LEU A 367 11.52 29.44 3.81
CA LEU A 367 12.13 28.58 4.82
C LEU A 367 13.37 29.26 5.42
N GLU A 368 13.35 29.54 6.73
CA GLU A 368 14.45 30.22 7.47
C GLU A 368 15.72 29.38 7.64
N LEU A 369 15.83 28.27 6.93
CA LEU A 369 16.93 27.32 7.05
C LEU A 369 18.02 27.70 6.04
N PRO A 370 19.23 28.08 6.50
CA PRO A 370 20.30 28.52 5.59
C PRO A 370 20.76 27.36 4.71
N ILE A 371 20.96 27.60 3.41
CA ILE A 371 21.41 26.56 2.47
C ILE A 371 22.94 26.46 2.52
N ILE A 372 23.44 25.77 3.55
CA ILE A 372 24.87 25.53 3.83
C ILE A 372 25.19 24.03 3.86
N GLY A 373 26.47 23.66 3.92
CA GLY A 373 26.89 22.26 3.92
C GLY A 373 26.17 21.38 4.95
N VAL A 374 25.96 21.89 6.16
CA VAL A 374 25.28 21.15 7.25
C VAL A 374 23.79 20.91 6.95
N SER A 375 23.07 21.89 6.42
CA SER A 375 21.65 21.69 6.08
C SER A 375 21.49 20.76 4.87
N LEU A 376 22.43 20.83 3.94
CA LEU A 376 22.48 19.96 2.77
C LEU A 376 22.75 18.51 3.18
N SER A 377 23.73 18.26 4.04
CA SER A 377 24.03 16.91 4.52
C SER A 377 22.82 16.30 5.23
N GLN A 378 22.19 17.06 6.13
CA GLN A 378 20.98 16.63 6.82
C GLN A 378 19.81 16.33 5.85
N THR A 379 19.66 17.15 4.80
CA THR A 379 18.62 16.92 3.78
C THR A 379 18.91 15.69 2.91
N ILE A 380 20.18 15.44 2.56
CA ILE A 380 20.60 14.26 1.81
C ILE A 380 20.35 12.99 2.61
N ILE A 381 20.73 12.99 3.89
CA ILE A 381 20.45 11.88 4.80
C ILE A 381 18.94 11.67 4.95
N LEU A 382 18.14 12.72 5.11
CA LEU A 382 16.69 12.62 5.16
C LEU A 382 16.09 11.97 3.89
N ILE A 383 16.51 12.41 2.71
CA ILE A 383 16.04 11.82 1.45
C ILE A 383 16.48 10.34 1.36
N SER A 384 17.71 10.03 1.75
CA SER A 384 18.21 8.65 1.79
C SER A 384 17.42 7.77 2.76
N GLN A 385 17.08 8.28 3.96
CA GLN A 385 16.19 7.63 4.92
C GLN A 385 14.81 7.39 4.28
N ILE A 386 14.23 8.36 3.58
CA ILE A 386 12.91 8.22 2.96
C ILE A 386 12.91 7.14 1.88
N ARG A 387 13.95 7.08 1.03
CA ARG A 387 14.05 6.06 -0.03
C ARG A 387 14.04 4.64 0.51
N VAL A 388 14.71 4.41 1.63
CA VAL A 388 14.83 3.07 2.25
C VAL A 388 13.59 2.72 3.09
N ASN A 389 12.93 3.71 3.71
CA ASN A 389 11.93 3.44 4.75
C ASN A 389 10.48 3.79 4.35
N SER A 390 10.27 4.47 3.23
CA SER A 390 8.91 4.81 2.79
C SER A 390 8.15 3.58 2.29
N MET A 391 6.87 3.51 2.64
CA MET A 391 5.97 2.44 2.26
C MET A 391 4.92 2.97 1.28
N ALA A 392 4.66 2.20 0.23
CA ALA A 392 3.53 2.45 -0.65
C ALA A 392 2.24 2.05 0.08
N ILE A 393 1.31 2.99 0.22
CA ILE A 393 -0.04 2.73 0.71
C ILE A 393 -0.80 2.09 -0.44
N VAL A 394 -1.31 0.88 -0.22
CA VAL A 394 -2.09 0.13 -1.22
C VAL A 394 -3.56 0.04 -0.83
N GLN A 395 -4.42 0.08 -1.83
CA GLN A 395 -5.85 -0.13 -1.69
C GLN A 395 -6.26 -1.35 -2.53
N MET A 396 -7.06 -2.24 -1.95
CA MET A 396 -7.69 -3.33 -2.68
C MET A 396 -8.76 -2.77 -3.61
N LYS A 397 -8.73 -3.14 -4.88
CA LYS A 397 -9.73 -2.80 -5.89
C LYS A 397 -10.29 -4.09 -6.50
N SER A 398 -11.62 -4.18 -6.57
CA SER A 398 -12.32 -5.20 -7.38
C SER A 398 -12.49 -4.67 -8.81
N VAL A 399 -12.20 -5.49 -9.82
CA VAL A 399 -12.31 -5.10 -11.24
C VAL A 399 -13.76 -4.84 -11.67
N ASP A 400 -14.74 -5.46 -10.99
CA ASP A 400 -16.17 -5.37 -11.30
C ASP A 400 -17.00 -4.76 -10.15
N ASP A 401 -16.40 -3.85 -9.38
CA ASP A 401 -17.12 -3.09 -8.33
C ASP A 401 -18.27 -2.28 -8.97
N PRO A 402 -19.55 -2.62 -8.74
CA PRO A 402 -20.65 -1.85 -9.31
C PRO A 402 -20.68 -0.48 -8.60
N PRO A 403 -20.62 0.65 -9.32
CA PRO A 403 -20.80 1.95 -8.69
C PRO A 403 -22.24 2.05 -8.18
N ASP A 404 -22.38 2.30 -6.88
CA ASP A 404 -23.58 2.75 -6.18
C ASP A 404 -24.91 2.10 -6.61
N GLN A 405 -25.21 0.90 -6.09
CA GLN A 405 -26.57 0.45 -5.73
C GLN A 405 -26.59 -1.00 -5.23
N PHE A 406 -26.58 -1.22 -3.90
CA PHE A 406 -27.07 -2.49 -3.31
C PHE A 406 -28.58 -2.71 -3.51
N ARG A 407 -29.24 -2.07 -4.50
CA ARG A 407 -30.71 -1.99 -4.50
C ARG A 407 -31.46 -2.19 -5.80
N LYS A 408 -30.85 -2.21 -6.98
CA LYS A 408 -31.59 -2.57 -8.19
C LYS A 408 -30.70 -3.36 -9.14
N LEU A 409 -31.23 -4.47 -9.63
CA LEU A 409 -30.75 -5.24 -10.77
C LEU A 409 -29.55 -6.16 -10.52
N ALA A 410 -29.81 -7.33 -9.94
CA ALA A 410 -29.60 -8.51 -10.79
C ALA A 410 -30.83 -8.56 -11.72
N SER A 411 -30.80 -7.81 -12.82
CA SER A 411 -31.53 -8.27 -14.00
C SER A 411 -30.86 -9.57 -14.39
N ASN A 412 -31.62 -10.66 -14.46
CA ASN A 412 -31.17 -11.98 -14.89
C ASN A 412 -30.21 -11.85 -16.09
N GLY A 413 -28.89 -11.98 -15.87
CA GLY A 413 -27.95 -11.90 -17.00
C GLY A 413 -26.47 -11.64 -16.72
N ASP A 414 -26.10 -10.84 -15.71
CA ASP A 414 -24.70 -10.42 -15.54
C ASP A 414 -23.87 -11.43 -14.72
N ALA A 415 -22.72 -11.83 -15.28
CA ALA A 415 -21.78 -12.78 -14.68
C ALA A 415 -21.10 -12.17 -13.44
N LEU A 416 -21.03 -12.92 -12.34
CA LEU A 416 -20.26 -12.53 -11.16
C LEU A 416 -18.81 -12.92 -11.41
N THR A 417 -18.00 -11.96 -11.82
CA THR A 417 -16.56 -12.14 -11.97
C THR A 417 -15.89 -11.07 -11.13
N SER A 418 -14.97 -11.41 -10.25
CA SER A 418 -14.21 -10.40 -9.52
C SER A 418 -12.79 -10.90 -9.31
N SER A 419 -11.83 -10.13 -9.79
CA SER A 419 -10.43 -10.23 -9.38
C SER A 419 -10.11 -9.09 -8.42
N LEU A 420 -9.23 -9.40 -7.46
CA LEU A 420 -8.76 -8.47 -6.45
C LEU A 420 -7.34 -8.00 -6.80
N GLU A 421 -7.17 -6.68 -6.91
CA GLU A 421 -5.88 -6.06 -7.21
C GLU A 421 -5.46 -5.10 -6.10
N GLN A 422 -4.17 -5.11 -5.74
CA GLN A 422 -3.58 -4.09 -4.86
C GLN A 422 -3.09 -2.91 -5.71
N VAL A 423 -3.74 -1.76 -5.56
CA VAL A 423 -3.37 -0.54 -6.30
C VAL A 423 -2.66 0.44 -5.36
N PRO A 424 -1.44 0.92 -5.68
CA PRO A 424 -0.78 1.95 -4.90
C PRO A 424 -1.55 3.27 -5.02
N VAL A 425 -1.87 3.85 -3.87
CA VAL A 425 -2.70 5.07 -3.73
C VAL A 425 -1.95 6.19 -2.99
N GLY A 426 -0.78 5.90 -2.41
CA GLY A 426 0.07 6.89 -1.79
C GLY A 426 1.41 6.33 -1.35
N GLN A 427 2.24 7.17 -0.76
CA GLN A 427 3.54 6.83 -0.17
C GLN A 427 3.68 7.53 1.17
N ALA A 428 4.15 6.84 2.19
CA ALA A 428 4.25 7.40 3.54
C ALA A 428 5.41 6.84 4.35
N ILE A 429 5.79 7.54 5.41
CA ILE A 429 6.77 7.11 6.42
C ILE A 429 6.03 6.71 7.68
N TYR A 430 6.33 5.51 8.20
CA TYR A 430 5.83 4.98 9.47
C TYR A 430 7.04 4.64 10.33
N LYS A 431 7.40 5.52 11.28
CA LYS A 431 8.69 5.45 11.98
C LYS A 431 8.86 4.16 12.76
N ALA A 432 7.81 3.68 13.44
CA ALA A 432 7.90 2.45 14.21
C ALA A 432 7.85 1.22 13.28
N ALA A 433 7.02 1.25 12.24
CA ALA A 433 6.95 0.16 11.27
C ALA A 433 8.24 -0.02 10.44
N SER A 434 9.04 1.02 10.27
CA SER A 434 10.36 0.94 9.64
C SER A 434 11.39 0.13 10.45
N LEU A 435 11.08 -0.24 11.70
CA LEU A 435 11.95 -1.08 12.54
C LEU A 435 11.71 -2.59 12.34
N PHE A 436 10.66 -3.01 11.63
CA PHE A 436 10.42 -4.43 11.36
C PHE A 436 11.28 -4.87 10.20
N ASN A 437 12.19 -5.82 10.45
CA ASN A 437 13.15 -6.30 9.46
C ASN A 437 12.52 -7.16 8.36
N HIS A 438 13.29 -7.42 7.30
CA HIS A 438 12.84 -8.24 6.19
C HIS A 438 13.01 -9.75 6.40
N SER A 439 12.02 -10.53 5.94
CA SER A 439 12.15 -11.94 5.58
C SER A 439 11.43 -12.24 4.27
N CYS A 440 12.02 -13.12 3.44
CA CYS A 440 11.35 -13.66 2.24
C CYS A 440 10.27 -14.71 2.59
N LEU A 441 10.25 -15.19 3.84
CA LEU A 441 9.20 -15.99 4.48
C LEU A 441 8.76 -15.24 5.75
N PRO A 442 7.93 -14.20 5.61
CA PRO A 442 7.57 -13.34 6.73
C PRO A 442 6.59 -14.03 7.70
N ASN A 443 6.72 -13.70 8.99
CA ASN A 443 5.81 -14.15 10.04
C ASN A 443 4.76 -13.10 10.44
N ILE A 444 4.84 -11.91 9.83
CA ILE A 444 3.87 -10.83 9.95
C ILE A 444 3.50 -10.27 8.58
N HIS A 445 2.27 -9.77 8.47
CA HIS A 445 1.73 -9.14 7.29
C HIS A 445 1.26 -7.72 7.59
N ALA A 446 1.66 -6.79 6.72
CA ALA A 446 1.25 -5.40 6.74
C ALA A 446 0.10 -5.17 5.75
N TYR A 447 -0.92 -4.44 6.19
CA TYR A 447 -2.00 -3.96 5.33
C TYR A 447 -2.46 -2.56 5.76
N PHE A 448 -3.21 -1.90 4.89
CA PHE A 448 -3.67 -0.52 5.14
C PHE A 448 -5.18 -0.44 5.24
N LEU A 449 -5.66 0.34 6.21
CA LEU A 449 -7.00 0.90 6.18
C LEU A 449 -6.90 2.40 5.93
N SER A 450 -7.30 2.82 4.74
CA SER A 450 -7.07 4.20 4.27
C SER A 450 -5.57 4.52 4.25
N ARG A 451 -5.09 5.28 5.23
CA ARG A 451 -3.67 5.63 5.41
C ARG A 451 -3.05 5.01 6.66
N THR A 452 -3.83 4.30 7.48
CA THR A 452 -3.34 3.72 8.73
C THR A 452 -2.74 2.36 8.41
N LEU A 453 -1.51 2.14 8.87
CA LEU A 453 -0.83 0.86 8.74
C LEU A 453 -1.24 -0.06 9.89
N PHE A 454 -1.54 -1.32 9.56
CA PHE A 454 -1.79 -2.39 10.51
C PHE A 454 -0.86 -3.57 10.20
N ILE A 455 -0.35 -4.22 11.24
CA ILE A 455 0.53 -5.37 11.14
C ILE A 455 -0.04 -6.52 11.98
N ARG A 456 -0.22 -7.70 11.38
CA ARG A 456 -0.66 -8.91 12.09
C ARG A 456 0.29 -10.08 11.91
N THR A 457 0.32 -11.00 12.86
CA THR A 457 1.02 -12.28 12.70
C THR A 457 0.30 -13.18 11.70
N THR A 458 1.05 -13.81 10.81
CA THR A 458 0.53 -14.83 9.87
C THR A 458 0.69 -16.25 10.42
N GLU A 459 1.45 -16.42 11.49
CA GLU A 459 1.72 -17.69 12.16
C GLU A 459 1.90 -17.47 13.68
N TYR A 460 2.06 -18.56 14.43
CA TYR A 460 2.45 -18.48 15.83
C TYR A 460 3.90 -17.99 15.93
N VAL A 461 4.16 -16.99 16.77
CA VAL A 461 5.50 -16.43 17.00
C VAL A 461 5.89 -16.60 18.46
N SER A 462 6.94 -17.37 18.73
CA SER A 462 7.47 -17.56 20.08
C SER A 462 8.07 -16.27 20.64
N THR A 463 8.07 -16.16 21.96
CA THR A 463 8.67 -15.06 22.72
C THR A 463 10.12 -14.84 22.30
N GLY A 464 10.49 -13.58 22.04
CA GLY A 464 11.85 -13.18 21.66
C GLY A 464 12.20 -13.41 20.18
N CYS A 465 11.37 -14.11 19.41
CA CYS A 465 11.58 -14.24 17.98
C CYS A 465 11.38 -12.88 17.27
N PRO A 466 12.25 -12.54 16.29
CA PRO A 466 12.06 -11.35 15.47
C PRO A 466 10.74 -11.38 14.69
N LEU A 467 10.08 -10.23 14.61
CA LEU A 467 8.90 -9.99 13.80
C LEU A 467 9.36 -9.38 12.47
N GLU A 468 9.16 -10.10 11.37
CA GLU A 468 9.74 -9.80 10.07
C GLU A 468 8.71 -9.69 8.96
N LEU A 469 8.73 -8.55 8.25
CA LEU A 469 7.87 -8.23 7.10
C LEU A 469 8.52 -8.67 5.78
N SER A 470 7.73 -8.75 4.71
CA SER A 470 8.30 -8.74 3.36
C SER A 470 8.42 -7.31 2.84
N TYR A 471 9.61 -6.92 2.37
CA TYR A 471 9.85 -5.63 1.71
C TYR A 471 9.67 -5.70 0.19
N GLY A 472 9.50 -6.92 -0.33
CA GLY A 472 9.50 -7.19 -1.75
C GLY A 472 8.93 -8.58 -2.06
N PRO A 473 9.38 -9.21 -3.15
CA PRO A 473 8.91 -10.53 -3.55
C PRO A 473 9.27 -11.61 -2.52
N GLN A 474 8.31 -12.44 -2.15
CA GLN A 474 8.44 -13.56 -1.21
C GLN A 474 8.89 -14.84 -1.93
N VAL A 475 9.23 -15.87 -1.15
CA VAL A 475 9.39 -17.24 -1.66
C VAL A 475 8.11 -17.66 -2.42
N GLY A 476 8.29 -18.29 -3.58
CA GLY A 476 7.18 -18.62 -4.49
C GLY A 476 6.76 -17.48 -5.44
N GLN A 477 7.13 -16.23 -5.16
CA GLN A 477 6.82 -15.11 -6.07
C GLN A 477 7.89 -14.90 -7.14
N LEU A 478 9.16 -14.87 -6.74
CA LEU A 478 10.35 -14.87 -7.60
C LEU A 478 11.35 -15.88 -7.05
N ASP A 479 12.31 -16.32 -7.88
CA ASP A 479 13.43 -17.12 -7.40
C ASP A 479 14.36 -16.32 -6.47
N CYS A 480 15.23 -17.02 -5.75
CA CYS A 480 16.08 -16.38 -4.76
C CYS A 480 17.09 -15.39 -5.35
N LYS A 481 17.61 -15.64 -6.55
CA LYS A 481 18.60 -14.76 -7.18
C LYS A 481 17.96 -13.40 -7.44
N ASP A 482 16.74 -13.39 -7.99
CA ASP A 482 16.03 -12.16 -8.29
C ASP A 482 15.49 -11.49 -7.02
N ARG A 483 15.09 -12.25 -5.97
CA ARG A 483 14.79 -11.67 -4.64
C ARG A 483 16.00 -10.94 -4.05
N LEU A 484 17.18 -11.58 -4.06
CA LEU A 484 18.40 -11.00 -3.51
C LEU A 484 18.83 -9.75 -4.30
N ARG A 485 18.73 -9.78 -5.64
CA ARG A 485 18.98 -8.62 -6.48
C ARG A 485 18.03 -7.47 -6.14
N TYR A 486 16.72 -7.74 -6.05
CA TYR A 486 15.72 -6.73 -5.69
C TYR A 486 16.04 -6.04 -4.36
N LEU A 487 16.42 -6.81 -3.35
CA LEU A 487 16.74 -6.28 -2.01
C LEU A 487 18.06 -5.51 -2.00
N ALA A 488 19.08 -5.99 -2.72
CA ALA A 488 20.35 -5.29 -2.85
C ALA A 488 20.18 -3.95 -3.58
N ASP A 489 19.45 -3.93 -4.69
CA ASP A 489 19.23 -2.73 -5.50
C ASP A 489 18.42 -1.67 -4.74
N LYS A 490 17.40 -2.10 -3.97
CA LYS A 490 16.45 -1.17 -3.33
C LYS A 490 16.80 -0.81 -1.88
N TYR A 491 17.39 -1.74 -1.13
CA TYR A 491 17.63 -1.60 0.31
C TYR A 491 19.10 -1.80 0.70
N SER A 492 20.00 -2.06 -0.27
CA SER A 492 21.44 -2.14 -0.07
C SER A 492 21.89 -3.20 0.97
N PHE A 493 21.15 -4.32 1.06
CA PHE A 493 21.55 -5.48 1.89
C PHE A 493 21.30 -6.80 1.15
N GLN A 494 22.00 -7.85 1.58
CA GLN A 494 21.76 -9.23 1.14
C GLN A 494 20.99 -10.00 2.21
N CYS A 495 19.87 -10.60 1.81
CA CYS A 495 19.00 -11.32 2.74
C CYS A 495 19.58 -12.69 3.13
N GLN A 496 19.57 -12.97 4.44
CA GLN A 496 20.02 -14.24 5.02
C GLN A 496 18.87 -15.00 5.73
N CYS A 497 17.62 -14.60 5.50
CA CYS A 497 16.46 -15.26 6.11
C CYS A 497 16.34 -16.74 5.70
N ARG A 498 15.50 -17.51 6.42
CA ARG A 498 15.21 -18.92 6.11
C ARG A 498 14.87 -19.15 4.63
N GLY A 499 14.11 -18.25 4.02
CA GLY A 499 13.73 -18.32 2.61
C GLY A 499 14.88 -18.11 1.61
N CYS A 500 16.03 -17.60 2.05
CA CYS A 500 17.23 -17.42 1.22
C CYS A 500 18.37 -18.38 1.61
N SER A 501 18.42 -18.83 2.86
CA SER A 501 19.46 -19.75 3.36
C SER A 501 19.10 -21.24 3.22
N GLN A 502 17.83 -21.56 3.00
CA GLN A 502 17.36 -22.93 2.78
C GLN A 502 16.91 -23.15 1.33
N LEU A 503 16.96 -24.41 0.90
CA LEU A 503 16.44 -24.84 -0.39
C LEU A 503 14.91 -24.87 -0.33
N ASN A 504 14.24 -24.14 -1.24
CA ASN A 504 12.79 -24.09 -1.33
C ASN A 504 12.34 -24.74 -2.64
N LEU A 505 11.38 -25.65 -2.57
CA LEU A 505 10.83 -26.32 -3.76
C LEU A 505 10.25 -25.33 -4.76
N SER A 506 9.64 -24.25 -4.27
CA SER A 506 9.10 -23.17 -5.10
C SER A 506 10.19 -22.49 -5.93
N ASP A 507 11.40 -22.28 -5.38
CA ASP A 507 12.51 -21.63 -6.10
C ASP A 507 12.97 -22.49 -7.29
N LEU A 508 12.89 -23.82 -7.16
CA LEU A 508 13.18 -24.75 -8.24
C LEU A 508 12.05 -24.79 -9.27
N ALA A 509 10.79 -24.86 -8.81
CA ALA A 509 9.63 -25.02 -9.68
C ALA A 509 9.35 -23.79 -10.55
N LEU A 510 9.63 -22.58 -10.05
CA LEU A 510 9.33 -21.31 -10.71
C LEU A 510 9.93 -21.17 -12.12
N ASN A 511 11.12 -21.71 -12.33
CA ASN A 511 11.86 -21.61 -13.59
C ASN A 511 12.17 -22.98 -14.19
N ALA A 512 11.56 -24.05 -13.67
CA ALA A 512 11.80 -25.40 -14.15
C ALA A 512 11.07 -25.69 -15.47
N PHE A 513 11.76 -26.43 -16.33
CA PHE A 513 11.20 -27.07 -17.52
C PHE A 513 10.80 -28.51 -17.18
N CYS A 514 9.79 -29.04 -17.87
CA CYS A 514 9.43 -30.45 -17.73
C CYS A 514 10.39 -31.34 -18.52
N CYS A 515 10.45 -32.64 -18.21
CA CYS A 515 11.20 -33.58 -19.03
C CYS A 515 10.64 -33.65 -20.46
N VAL A 516 11.49 -33.99 -21.44
CA VAL A 516 11.04 -34.31 -22.81
C VAL A 516 10.29 -35.65 -22.90
N ASN A 517 10.50 -36.54 -21.92
CA ASN A 517 9.77 -37.80 -21.83
C ASN A 517 8.45 -37.59 -21.09
N HIS A 518 7.32 -37.82 -21.77
CA HIS A 518 5.98 -37.62 -21.23
C HIS A 518 5.64 -38.50 -20.02
N ASN A 519 6.32 -39.64 -19.85
CA ASN A 519 6.15 -40.53 -18.69
C ASN A 519 7.09 -40.17 -17.53
N CYS A 520 7.87 -39.10 -17.66
CA CYS A 520 8.84 -38.67 -16.66
C CYS A 520 8.41 -37.33 -16.06
N ALA A 521 8.04 -37.33 -14.78
CA ALA A 521 7.79 -36.11 -13.99
C ALA A 521 9.08 -35.39 -13.58
N GLY A 522 10.19 -35.63 -14.29
CA GLY A 522 11.49 -35.08 -13.97
C GLY A 522 11.60 -33.60 -14.33
N VAL A 523 12.41 -32.89 -13.55
CA VAL A 523 12.70 -31.46 -13.73
C VAL A 523 13.98 -31.27 -14.55
N VAL A 524 13.96 -30.26 -15.42
CA VAL A 524 15.14 -29.75 -16.12
C VAL A 524 15.36 -28.30 -15.70
N LEU A 525 16.59 -27.96 -15.31
CA LEU A 525 16.97 -26.64 -14.80
C LEU A 525 17.99 -25.94 -15.70
N GLU A 526 17.95 -24.61 -15.65
CA GLU A 526 18.98 -23.75 -16.23
C GLU A 526 20.19 -23.58 -15.31
N SER A 527 21.33 -23.22 -15.90
CA SER A 527 22.60 -22.97 -15.20
C SER A 527 22.47 -21.87 -14.16
N THR A 528 21.68 -20.83 -14.41
CA THR A 528 21.47 -19.70 -13.51
C THR A 528 20.82 -20.12 -12.19
N ILE A 529 19.82 -21.01 -12.25
CA ILE A 529 19.12 -21.55 -11.08
C ILE A 529 20.03 -22.51 -10.33
N ILE A 530 20.71 -23.42 -11.05
CA ILE A 530 21.68 -24.35 -10.46
C ILE A 530 22.77 -23.60 -9.69
N ASN A 531 23.35 -22.56 -10.30
CA ASN A 531 24.39 -21.75 -9.68
C ASN A 531 23.86 -21.00 -8.45
N GLY A 532 22.64 -20.47 -8.52
CA GLY A 532 21.97 -19.80 -7.41
C GLY A 532 21.77 -20.72 -6.21
N GLU A 533 21.21 -21.92 -6.42
CA GLU A 533 20.99 -22.88 -5.34
C GLU A 533 22.30 -23.49 -4.82
N THR A 534 23.29 -23.70 -5.67
CA THR A 534 24.63 -24.16 -5.26
C THR A 534 25.31 -23.13 -4.35
N HIS A 535 25.20 -21.84 -4.69
CA HIS A 535 25.73 -20.75 -3.87
C HIS A 535 25.04 -20.68 -2.49
N LYS A 536 23.73 -20.93 -2.40
CA LYS A 536 23.02 -21.02 -1.11
C LYS A 536 23.60 -22.13 -0.22
N LEU A 537 23.78 -23.32 -0.79
CA LEU A 537 24.28 -24.49 -0.03
C LEU A 537 25.73 -24.30 0.45
N ASN A 538 26.56 -23.63 -0.34
CA ASN A 538 27.97 -23.39 0.00
C ASN A 538 28.14 -22.32 1.09
N ASN A 539 27.30 -21.29 1.12
CA ASN A 539 27.42 -20.19 2.08
C ASN A 539 26.74 -20.46 3.43
N PHE A 540 25.92 -21.52 3.53
CA PHE A 540 25.24 -21.91 4.77
C PHE A 540 25.43 -23.42 5.05
N PRO A 541 26.60 -23.85 5.56
CA PRO A 541 26.81 -25.23 5.97
C PRO A 541 25.88 -25.57 7.14
N ARG A 542 25.06 -26.62 7.00
CA ARG A 542 24.06 -27.04 8.00
C ARG A 542 24.67 -27.24 9.39
N ALA A 543 23.99 -26.74 10.42
CA ALA A 543 24.04 -27.36 11.74
C ALA A 543 23.21 -28.67 11.70
N PRO A 544 23.66 -29.77 12.37
CA PRO A 544 22.99 -31.05 12.30
C PRO A 544 21.89 -31.13 13.36
N GLU A 545 20.67 -30.75 13.02
CA GLU A 545 19.49 -31.22 13.76
C GLU A 545 18.45 -31.72 12.77
N LYS A 546 17.93 -32.92 13.07
CA LYS A 546 16.96 -33.70 12.29
C LYS A 546 15.99 -32.77 11.55
N GLN A 547 16.20 -32.60 10.25
CA GLN A 547 15.27 -31.90 9.37
C GLN A 547 13.94 -32.66 9.42
N LYS A 548 13.02 -32.20 10.26
CA LYS A 548 11.62 -32.29 9.92
C LYS A 548 11.47 -31.40 8.69
N PHE A 549 11.32 -31.98 7.50
CA PHE A 549 10.52 -31.33 6.48
C PHE A 549 9.29 -30.78 7.18
N ASP A 550 8.96 -29.50 6.97
CA ASP A 550 7.90 -28.81 7.72
C ASP A 550 6.72 -29.76 7.93
N SER A 551 6.40 -30.01 9.20
CA SER A 551 5.32 -30.90 9.63
C SER A 551 3.92 -30.40 9.23
N GLN A 552 3.85 -29.45 8.30
CA GLN A 552 2.63 -28.88 7.72
C GLN A 552 2.14 -29.65 6.49
N LEU A 553 2.97 -30.48 5.84
CA LEU A 553 2.57 -31.31 4.69
C LEU A 553 2.00 -32.69 5.06
N GLN A 554 1.94 -33.05 6.35
CA GLN A 554 1.41 -34.35 6.79
C GLN A 554 -0.11 -34.38 7.03
N GLY A 555 -0.80 -33.22 6.95
CA GLY A 555 -2.23 -33.13 7.29
C GLY A 555 -3.20 -33.26 6.11
N HIS A 556 -2.77 -33.00 4.87
CA HIS A 556 -3.71 -32.83 3.75
C HIS A 556 -3.30 -33.67 2.54
N LYS A 557 -4.25 -34.49 2.06
CA LYS A 557 -4.14 -35.34 0.86
C LYS A 557 -4.03 -34.48 -0.42
N LEU A 558 -2.92 -33.78 -0.60
CA LEU A 558 -2.46 -33.42 -1.94
C LEU A 558 -1.82 -34.69 -2.55
N ASN A 559 -1.80 -34.85 -3.87
CA ASN A 559 -1.15 -36.01 -4.51
C ASN A 559 0.37 -35.95 -4.26
N ILE A 560 0.77 -36.53 -3.12
CA ILE A 560 2.07 -36.52 -2.45
C ILE A 560 3.20 -37.19 -3.27
N VAL A 561 2.91 -37.74 -4.45
CA VAL A 561 3.89 -38.51 -5.24
C VAL A 561 4.92 -37.62 -5.94
N ASP A 562 4.52 -36.52 -6.58
CA ASP A 562 5.42 -35.68 -7.39
C ASP A 562 6.29 -34.74 -6.54
N ILE A 563 5.73 -34.22 -5.43
CA ILE A 563 6.47 -33.41 -4.45
C ILE A 563 7.52 -34.26 -3.73
N ASN A 564 7.22 -35.52 -3.40
CA ASN A 564 8.21 -36.43 -2.82
C ASN A 564 9.33 -36.79 -3.79
N ASN A 565 9.06 -36.83 -5.10
CA ASN A 565 10.11 -37.04 -6.12
C ASN A 565 11.05 -35.83 -6.22
N MET A 566 10.51 -34.60 -6.21
CA MET A 566 11.32 -33.37 -6.12
C MET A 566 12.05 -33.24 -4.77
N ALA A 567 11.41 -33.60 -3.66
CA ALA A 567 12.03 -33.64 -2.34
C ALA A 567 13.10 -34.73 -2.23
N SER A 568 12.97 -35.86 -2.94
CA SER A 568 14.01 -36.90 -3.03
C SER A 568 15.24 -36.42 -3.79
N LEU A 569 15.06 -35.54 -4.79
CA LEU A 569 16.15 -34.84 -5.46
C LEU A 569 16.85 -33.90 -4.47
N VAL A 570 16.09 -33.11 -3.70
CA VAL A 570 16.60 -32.26 -2.59
C VAL A 570 17.39 -33.08 -1.55
N LEU A 571 16.91 -34.27 -1.17
CA LEU A 571 17.58 -35.16 -0.22
C LEU A 571 18.90 -35.75 -0.76
N LYS A 572 19.06 -35.87 -2.08
CA LYS A 572 20.33 -36.25 -2.72
C LYS A 572 21.39 -35.13 -2.71
N PHE A 573 21.04 -33.86 -2.43
CA PHE A 573 22.00 -32.74 -2.32
C PHE A 573 22.91 -32.81 -1.07
N ASN A 574 22.80 -33.85 -0.24
CA ASN A 574 23.40 -33.86 1.09
C ASN A 574 24.90 -34.12 1.18
N ASN A 575 25.68 -34.28 0.11
CA ASN A 575 27.14 -34.33 0.21
C ASN A 575 27.80 -33.77 -1.06
N SER A 576 28.72 -32.82 -0.86
CA SER A 576 29.73 -32.27 -1.77
C SER A 576 29.70 -32.74 -3.23
N THR A 577 29.40 -31.78 -4.13
CA THR A 577 29.49 -31.82 -5.61
C THR A 577 28.66 -32.88 -6.32
N LEU A 578 27.35 -32.62 -6.46
CA LEU A 578 26.56 -33.21 -7.56
C LEU A 578 26.70 -32.34 -8.80
N GLN A 579 27.22 -32.92 -9.89
CA GLN A 579 27.29 -32.27 -11.20
C GLN A 579 25.89 -32.23 -11.82
N ILE A 580 25.11 -31.19 -11.52
CA ILE A 580 23.86 -30.93 -12.23
C ILE A 580 24.23 -30.32 -13.58
N HIS A 581 23.94 -31.05 -14.65
CA HIS A 581 24.14 -30.56 -16.01
C HIS A 581 22.92 -29.74 -16.45
N PRO A 582 23.07 -28.44 -16.74
CA PRO A 582 21.99 -27.62 -17.29
C PRO A 582 21.41 -28.27 -18.54
N GLY A 583 20.08 -28.25 -18.68
CA GLY A 583 19.40 -28.84 -19.85
C GLY A 583 19.21 -30.35 -19.77
N PHE A 584 19.69 -31.04 -18.73
CA PHE A 584 19.44 -32.46 -18.54
C PHE A 584 18.43 -32.72 -17.43
N CYS A 585 17.54 -33.68 -17.67
CA CYS A 585 16.52 -34.09 -16.70
C CYS A 585 17.16 -34.73 -15.48
N LEU A 586 16.84 -34.21 -14.29
CA LEU A 586 17.38 -34.69 -13.01
C LEU A 586 16.92 -36.12 -12.66
N HIS A 587 15.87 -36.62 -13.30
CA HIS A 587 15.32 -37.94 -13.03
C HIS A 587 15.82 -39.00 -14.03
N CYS A 588 15.67 -38.77 -15.34
CA CYS A 588 15.99 -39.78 -16.37
C CYS A 588 17.19 -39.41 -17.27
N GLY A 589 17.83 -38.26 -17.06
CA GLY A 589 19.00 -37.84 -17.82
C GLY A 589 18.72 -37.39 -19.27
N SER A 590 17.46 -37.30 -19.69
CA SER A 590 17.13 -36.82 -21.05
C SER A 590 17.45 -35.33 -21.21
N HIS A 591 18.05 -34.98 -22.35
CA HIS A 591 18.38 -33.60 -22.70
C HIS A 591 17.16 -32.84 -23.25
N ARG A 592 17.00 -31.58 -22.85
CA ARG A 592 16.06 -30.60 -23.40
C ARG A 592 16.86 -29.39 -23.86
N ASP A 593 16.64 -28.98 -25.10
CA ASP A 593 17.14 -27.71 -25.61
C ASP A 593 16.39 -26.54 -24.96
N LEU A 594 17.08 -25.81 -24.10
CA LEU A 594 16.51 -24.71 -23.31
C LEU A 594 16.31 -23.45 -24.15
N ASP A 595 17.13 -23.20 -25.16
CA ASP A 595 17.04 -22.00 -26.00
C ASP A 595 15.78 -22.08 -26.88
N THR A 596 15.60 -23.20 -27.59
CA THR A 596 14.37 -23.45 -28.36
C THR A 596 13.14 -23.45 -27.45
N SER A 597 13.24 -24.03 -26.25
CA SER A 597 12.15 -24.01 -25.27
C SER A 597 11.80 -22.59 -24.83
N ARG A 598 12.79 -21.72 -24.64
CA ARG A 598 12.60 -20.31 -24.26
C ARG A 598 11.92 -19.51 -25.36
N GLU A 599 12.33 -19.71 -26.61
CA GLU A 599 11.66 -19.08 -27.76
C GLU A 599 10.20 -19.49 -27.86
N ALA A 600 9.90 -20.78 -27.66
CA ALA A 600 8.52 -21.28 -27.64
C ALA A 600 7.70 -20.66 -26.51
N ILE A 601 8.26 -20.54 -25.30
CA ILE A 601 7.64 -19.88 -24.14
C ILE A 601 7.37 -18.40 -24.45
N ASN A 602 8.36 -17.67 -24.97
CA ASN A 602 8.23 -16.25 -25.31
C ASN A 602 7.13 -16.03 -26.35
N LYS A 603 7.08 -16.89 -27.38
CA LYS A 603 6.02 -16.88 -28.39
C LYS A 603 4.65 -17.16 -27.77
N ALA A 604 4.53 -18.17 -26.91
CA ALA A 604 3.29 -18.49 -26.20
C ALA A 604 2.81 -17.30 -25.35
N TRP A 605 3.71 -16.67 -24.58
CA TRP A 605 3.40 -15.50 -23.77
C TRP A 605 2.94 -14.28 -24.56
N SER A 606 3.39 -14.12 -25.81
CA SER A 606 2.89 -13.05 -26.69
C SER A 606 1.38 -13.18 -26.96
N TYR A 607 0.84 -14.41 -27.03
CA TYR A 607 -0.60 -14.65 -27.18
C TYR A 607 -1.34 -14.44 -25.85
N ILE A 608 -0.78 -14.88 -24.72
CA ILE A 608 -1.37 -14.62 -23.40
C ILE A 608 -1.43 -13.12 -23.11
N LYS A 609 -0.40 -12.35 -23.49
CA LYS A 609 -0.41 -10.89 -23.35
C LYS A 609 -1.52 -10.23 -24.19
N ARG A 610 -1.74 -10.70 -25.42
CA ARG A 610 -2.89 -10.25 -26.23
C ARG A 610 -4.23 -10.59 -25.58
N LEU A 611 -4.32 -11.73 -24.88
CA LEU A 611 -5.51 -12.08 -24.09
C LEU A 611 -5.69 -11.12 -22.91
N GLN A 612 -4.62 -10.78 -22.18
CA GLN A 612 -4.66 -9.80 -21.08
C GLN A 612 -5.18 -8.43 -21.56
N GLU A 613 -4.70 -7.96 -22.70
CA GLU A 613 -5.19 -6.72 -23.33
C GLU A 613 -6.69 -6.83 -23.69
N ALA A 614 -7.12 -7.98 -24.22
CA ALA A 614 -8.52 -8.24 -24.54
C ALA A 614 -9.42 -8.27 -23.29
N ILE A 615 -8.97 -8.90 -22.21
CA ILE A 615 -9.64 -8.90 -20.89
C ILE A 615 -9.85 -7.48 -20.38
N ILE A 616 -8.81 -6.63 -20.44
CA ILE A 616 -8.89 -5.22 -20.01
C ILE A 616 -9.94 -4.46 -20.83
N SER A 617 -10.00 -4.72 -22.14
CA SER A 617 -10.99 -4.12 -23.05
C SER A 617 -12.42 -4.68 -22.90
N LYS A 618 -12.60 -5.74 -22.09
CA LYS A 618 -13.83 -6.52 -21.93
C LYS A 618 -14.39 -7.09 -23.25
N TYR A 619 -13.57 -7.18 -24.29
CA TYR A 619 -13.94 -7.73 -25.60
C TYR A 619 -12.98 -8.85 -25.98
N ILE A 620 -13.48 -10.09 -25.95
CA ILE A 620 -12.69 -11.28 -26.26
C ILE A 620 -13.20 -11.91 -27.54
N SER A 621 -12.34 -11.94 -28.56
CA SER A 621 -12.62 -12.65 -29.80
C SER A 621 -12.36 -14.15 -29.65
N GLY A 622 -13.12 -14.99 -30.36
CA GLY A 622 -12.90 -16.43 -30.36
C GLY A 622 -11.50 -16.83 -30.84
N THR A 623 -10.90 -16.06 -31.75
CA THR A 623 -9.51 -16.31 -32.21
C THR A 623 -8.50 -16.02 -31.11
N THR A 624 -8.65 -14.92 -30.35
CA THR A 624 -7.79 -14.61 -29.20
C THR A 624 -7.84 -15.73 -28.16
N LEU A 625 -9.04 -16.22 -27.84
CA LEU A 625 -9.24 -17.29 -26.86
C LEU A 625 -8.62 -18.61 -27.31
N LEU A 626 -8.80 -18.98 -28.59
CA LEU A 626 -8.19 -20.18 -29.19
C LEU A 626 -6.66 -20.09 -29.22
N ASP A 627 -6.11 -18.94 -29.61
CA ASP A 627 -4.66 -18.73 -29.63
C ASP A 627 -4.06 -18.82 -28.22
N ALA A 628 -4.72 -18.23 -27.23
CA ALA A 628 -4.29 -18.33 -25.83
C ALA A 628 -4.39 -19.76 -25.29
N SER A 629 -5.45 -20.50 -25.64
CA SER A 629 -5.59 -21.92 -25.25
C SER A 629 -4.48 -22.79 -25.86
N ARG A 630 -4.12 -22.55 -27.12
CA ARG A 630 -2.96 -23.22 -27.75
C ARG A 630 -1.64 -22.82 -27.08
N ALA A 631 -1.49 -21.54 -26.73
CA ALA A 631 -0.32 -21.05 -26.01
C ALA A 631 -0.17 -21.73 -24.64
N LEU A 632 -1.26 -21.90 -23.89
CA LEU A 632 -1.24 -22.67 -22.63
C LEU A 632 -0.79 -24.13 -22.86
N GLY A 633 -1.24 -24.77 -23.95
CA GLY A 633 -0.75 -26.10 -24.33
C GLY A 633 0.77 -26.16 -24.52
N ILE A 634 1.35 -25.16 -25.19
CA ILE A 634 2.81 -25.02 -25.36
C ILE A 634 3.49 -24.83 -24.00
N LEU A 635 2.93 -24.00 -23.12
CA LEU A 635 3.48 -23.79 -21.78
C LEU A 635 3.47 -25.09 -20.97
N ARG A 636 2.36 -25.83 -20.93
CA ARG A 636 2.24 -27.13 -20.22
C ARG A 636 3.19 -28.21 -20.77
N SER A 637 3.50 -28.20 -22.07
CA SER A 637 4.45 -29.16 -22.68
C SER A 637 5.92 -28.79 -22.51
N THR A 638 6.21 -27.57 -22.03
CA THR A 638 7.56 -27.01 -21.97
C THR A 638 8.01 -26.75 -20.54
N LEU A 639 7.13 -26.16 -19.73
CA LEU A 639 7.37 -25.83 -18.33
C LEU A 639 6.96 -26.98 -17.42
N HIS A 640 7.56 -27.02 -16.23
CA HIS A 640 7.17 -27.96 -15.19
C HIS A 640 5.71 -27.75 -14.77
N ALA A 641 5.02 -28.82 -14.35
CA ALA A 641 3.59 -28.78 -14.01
C ALA A 641 3.24 -27.76 -12.91
N TYR A 642 4.18 -27.48 -12.01
CA TYR A 642 4.03 -26.51 -10.92
C TYR A 642 4.67 -25.15 -11.21
N ASN A 643 4.96 -24.85 -12.46
CA ASN A 643 5.54 -23.57 -12.83
C ASN A 643 4.49 -22.45 -12.70
N LYS A 644 4.85 -21.34 -12.05
CA LYS A 644 3.96 -20.20 -11.82
C LYS A 644 3.46 -19.56 -13.12
N SER A 645 4.25 -19.56 -14.19
CA SER A 645 3.82 -19.05 -15.49
C SER A 645 2.68 -19.87 -16.10
N VAL A 646 2.60 -21.17 -15.78
CA VAL A 646 1.45 -21.99 -16.18
C VAL A 646 0.23 -21.54 -15.38
N ALA A 647 0.33 -21.41 -14.05
CA ALA A 647 -0.77 -20.91 -13.21
C ALA A 647 -1.28 -19.54 -13.66
N GLU A 648 -0.40 -18.62 -14.02
CA GLU A 648 -0.79 -17.29 -14.53
C GLU A 648 -1.52 -17.40 -15.88
N ALA A 649 -1.09 -18.28 -16.79
CA ALA A 649 -1.78 -18.49 -18.05
C ALA A 649 -3.17 -19.16 -17.86
N GLU A 650 -3.28 -20.14 -16.95
CA GLU A 650 -4.57 -20.71 -16.52
C GLU A 650 -5.48 -19.62 -15.99
N ASP A 651 -4.94 -18.72 -15.15
CA ASP A 651 -5.72 -17.68 -14.52
C ASP A 651 -6.31 -16.68 -15.52
N ASN A 652 -5.49 -16.23 -16.47
CA ASN A 652 -5.94 -15.37 -17.55
C ASN A 652 -7.02 -16.05 -18.40
N LEU A 653 -6.89 -17.35 -18.67
CA LEU A 653 -7.92 -18.11 -19.39
C LEU A 653 -9.20 -18.25 -18.56
N ALA A 654 -9.12 -18.51 -17.25
CA ALA A 654 -10.28 -18.55 -16.38
C ALA A 654 -11.07 -17.23 -16.43
N GLN A 655 -10.38 -16.10 -16.36
CA GLN A 655 -11.00 -14.77 -16.48
C GLN A 655 -11.58 -14.53 -17.88
N ALA A 656 -10.92 -15.01 -18.94
CA ALA A 656 -11.42 -14.89 -20.30
C ALA A 656 -12.70 -15.70 -20.54
N PHE A 657 -12.72 -16.95 -20.08
CA PHE A 657 -13.89 -17.84 -20.19
C PHE A 657 -15.08 -17.30 -19.40
N CYS A 658 -14.82 -16.70 -18.24
CA CYS A 658 -15.82 -15.95 -17.49
C CYS A 658 -16.48 -14.84 -18.32
N LEU A 659 -15.69 -14.02 -19.03
CA LEU A 659 -16.20 -12.91 -19.85
C LEU A 659 -17.04 -13.39 -21.06
N VAL A 660 -16.75 -14.56 -21.60
CA VAL A 660 -17.57 -15.19 -22.67
C VAL A 660 -18.69 -16.09 -22.13
N ARG A 661 -18.91 -16.10 -20.80
CA ARG A 661 -19.95 -16.86 -20.09
C ARG A 661 -19.83 -18.39 -20.20
N ASP A 662 -18.65 -18.91 -20.46
CA ASP A 662 -18.34 -20.34 -20.35
C ASP A 662 -17.79 -20.64 -18.94
N PHE A 663 -18.70 -20.74 -17.97
CA PHE A 663 -18.33 -20.91 -16.57
C PHE A 663 -17.72 -22.27 -16.26
N HIS A 664 -18.04 -23.30 -17.05
CA HIS A 664 -17.46 -24.63 -16.86
C HIS A 664 -15.96 -24.60 -17.16
N SER A 665 -15.58 -24.13 -18.36
CA SER A 665 -14.16 -23.96 -18.71
C SER A 665 -13.45 -23.00 -17.75
N ALA A 666 -14.11 -21.90 -17.34
CA ALA A 666 -13.55 -20.97 -16.38
C ALA A 666 -13.22 -21.62 -15.04
N ARG A 667 -14.12 -22.48 -14.52
CA ARG A 667 -13.92 -23.18 -13.24
C ARG A 667 -12.73 -24.13 -13.31
N GLU A 668 -12.63 -24.94 -14.36
CA GLU A 668 -11.54 -25.91 -14.53
C GLU A 668 -10.17 -25.22 -14.60
N HIS A 669 -10.05 -24.13 -15.38
CA HIS A 669 -8.83 -23.32 -15.44
C HIS A 669 -8.48 -22.68 -14.09
N CYS A 670 -9.48 -22.13 -13.38
CA CYS A 670 -9.27 -21.54 -12.06
C CYS A 670 -8.80 -22.58 -11.03
N GLN A 671 -9.38 -23.78 -11.04
CA GLN A 671 -8.99 -24.88 -10.16
C GLN A 671 -7.57 -25.37 -10.43
N GLU A 672 -7.16 -25.51 -11.69
CA GLU A 672 -5.78 -25.88 -12.03
C GLU A 672 -4.78 -24.77 -11.63
N SER A 673 -5.13 -23.49 -11.78
CA SER A 673 -4.33 -22.38 -11.25
C SER A 673 -4.13 -22.49 -9.73
N ILE A 674 -5.22 -22.64 -8.96
CA ILE A 674 -5.19 -22.76 -7.49
C ILE A 674 -4.35 -23.97 -7.06
N LYS A 675 -4.50 -25.10 -7.74
CA LYS A 675 -3.74 -26.32 -7.48
C LYS A 675 -2.24 -26.11 -7.65
N ILE A 676 -1.81 -25.38 -8.69
CA ILE A 676 -0.40 -25.02 -8.86
C ILE A 676 0.04 -24.08 -7.72
N LEU A 677 -0.75 -23.06 -7.39
CA LEU A 677 -0.40 -22.11 -6.31
C LEU A 677 -0.29 -22.80 -4.94
N GLN A 678 -1.14 -23.78 -4.63
CA GLN A 678 -1.06 -24.60 -3.41
C GLN A 678 0.22 -25.43 -3.31
N THR A 679 0.94 -25.65 -4.41
CA THR A 679 2.27 -26.27 -4.39
C THR A 679 3.41 -25.27 -4.19
N LEU A 680 3.17 -24.00 -4.51
CA LEU A 680 4.16 -22.92 -4.43
C LEU A 680 4.10 -22.15 -3.11
N TYR A 681 2.94 -22.14 -2.45
CA TYR A 681 2.67 -21.39 -1.22
C TYR A 681 2.02 -22.28 -0.16
N ASP A 682 2.02 -21.83 1.09
CA ASP A 682 1.18 -22.41 2.15
C ASP A 682 -0.30 -22.45 1.68
N PRO A 683 -1.07 -23.53 1.91
CA PRO A 683 -2.45 -23.65 1.44
C PRO A 683 -3.40 -22.54 1.92
N ASP A 684 -3.06 -21.89 3.03
CA ASP A 684 -3.82 -20.77 3.59
C ASP A 684 -3.13 -19.41 3.33
N HIS A 685 -2.21 -19.36 2.38
CA HIS A 685 -1.55 -18.13 1.97
C HIS A 685 -2.52 -17.18 1.26
N ILE A 686 -2.36 -15.89 1.48
CA ILE A 686 -3.28 -14.85 0.95
C ILE A 686 -3.46 -14.87 -0.57
N VAL A 687 -2.41 -15.27 -1.31
CA VAL A 687 -2.46 -15.41 -2.78
C VAL A 687 -3.50 -16.44 -3.21
N ILE A 688 -3.64 -17.54 -2.47
CA ILE A 688 -4.69 -18.54 -2.72
C ILE A 688 -6.06 -17.93 -2.40
N GLY A 689 -6.16 -17.16 -1.32
CA GLY A 689 -7.37 -16.39 -1.01
C GLY A 689 -7.83 -15.51 -2.17
N TYR A 690 -6.92 -14.79 -2.84
CA TYR A 690 -7.29 -13.96 -4.00
C TYR A 690 -7.84 -14.78 -5.17
N GLU A 691 -7.27 -15.94 -5.47
CA GLU A 691 -7.79 -16.82 -6.53
C GLU A 691 -9.09 -17.53 -6.13
N MET A 692 -9.25 -17.86 -4.85
CA MET A 692 -10.48 -18.46 -4.34
C MET A 692 -11.69 -17.52 -4.43
N VAL A 693 -11.48 -16.19 -4.41
CA VAL A 693 -12.56 -15.24 -4.72
C VAL A 693 -13.12 -15.50 -6.11
N LYS A 694 -12.26 -15.66 -7.11
CA LYS A 694 -12.64 -15.93 -8.49
C LYS A 694 -13.36 -17.27 -8.62
N LEU A 695 -12.81 -18.32 -7.99
CA LEU A 695 -13.44 -19.64 -7.97
C LEU A 695 -14.85 -19.60 -7.36
N ALA A 696 -14.99 -18.96 -6.19
CA ALA A 696 -16.28 -18.82 -5.52
C ALA A 696 -17.30 -18.06 -6.38
N SER A 697 -16.89 -17.00 -7.07
CA SER A 697 -17.75 -16.24 -7.98
C SER A 697 -18.22 -17.08 -9.18
N ILE A 698 -17.32 -17.89 -9.76
CA ILE A 698 -17.65 -18.81 -10.85
C ILE A 698 -18.63 -19.87 -10.38
N GLN A 699 -18.35 -20.51 -9.23
CA GLN A 699 -19.20 -21.54 -8.65
C GLN A 699 -20.60 -21.01 -8.32
N LEU A 700 -20.72 -19.82 -7.76
CA LEU A 700 -22.02 -19.17 -7.55
C LEU A 700 -22.75 -18.88 -8.86
N SER A 701 -22.04 -18.48 -9.91
CA SER A 701 -22.65 -18.25 -11.24
C SER A 701 -23.15 -19.55 -11.90
N MET A 702 -22.72 -20.70 -11.40
CA MET A 702 -23.11 -22.04 -11.85
C MET A 702 -24.11 -22.73 -10.91
N ASP A 703 -24.54 -22.08 -9.82
CA ASP A 703 -25.29 -22.71 -8.72
C ASP A 703 -24.59 -23.97 -8.16
N ASP A 704 -23.25 -24.00 -8.15
CA ASP A 704 -22.45 -25.11 -7.66
C ASP A 704 -22.39 -25.08 -6.11
N PRO A 705 -22.84 -26.13 -5.40
CA PRO A 705 -22.86 -26.16 -3.94
C PRO A 705 -21.47 -26.04 -3.30
N ALA A 706 -20.40 -26.37 -4.04
CA ALA A 706 -19.02 -26.21 -3.58
C ALA A 706 -18.64 -24.73 -3.34
N ALA A 707 -19.44 -23.77 -3.85
CA ALA A 707 -19.25 -22.36 -3.58
C ALA A 707 -19.19 -22.03 -2.07
N VAL A 708 -20.02 -22.70 -1.26
CA VAL A 708 -20.08 -22.44 0.19
C VAL A 708 -18.76 -22.80 0.87
N ASP A 709 -18.19 -23.95 0.51
CA ASP A 709 -16.92 -24.41 1.05
C ASP A 709 -15.77 -23.48 0.63
N SER A 710 -15.74 -23.08 -0.64
CA SER A 710 -14.78 -22.10 -1.15
C SER A 710 -14.88 -20.76 -0.40
N ILE A 711 -16.09 -20.26 -0.14
CA ILE A 711 -16.32 -18.99 0.57
C ILE A 711 -15.92 -19.08 2.05
N ASN A 712 -16.16 -20.24 2.68
CA ASN A 712 -15.77 -20.48 4.06
C ASN A 712 -14.25 -20.51 4.21
N HIS A 713 -13.56 -21.29 3.35
CA HIS A 713 -12.10 -21.38 3.38
C HIS A 713 -11.44 -20.04 3.05
N LEU A 714 -11.94 -19.33 2.03
CA LEU A 714 -11.57 -17.95 1.73
C LEU A 714 -11.68 -17.04 2.97
N GLY A 715 -12.75 -17.18 3.74
CA GLY A 715 -12.97 -16.39 4.95
C GLY A 715 -11.97 -16.68 6.06
N VAL A 716 -11.52 -17.92 6.21
CA VAL A 716 -10.45 -18.29 7.14
C VAL A 716 -9.13 -17.65 6.73
N ILE A 717 -8.78 -17.72 5.44
CA ILE A 717 -7.57 -17.11 4.89
C ILE A 717 -7.58 -15.59 5.15
N PHE A 718 -8.62 -14.88 4.72
CA PHE A 718 -8.65 -13.43 4.90
C PHE A 718 -8.73 -13.02 6.37
N ALA A 719 -9.42 -13.75 7.23
CA ALA A 719 -9.42 -13.48 8.67
C ALA A 719 -8.03 -13.59 9.29
N ARG A 720 -7.17 -14.51 8.81
CA ARG A 720 -5.79 -14.61 9.26
C ARG A 720 -4.98 -13.33 8.99
N TYR A 721 -5.11 -12.77 7.79
CA TYR A 721 -4.31 -11.62 7.35
C TYR A 721 -4.93 -10.27 7.77
N PHE A 722 -6.25 -10.18 7.76
CA PHE A 722 -7.00 -8.93 7.91
C PHE A 722 -7.89 -8.89 9.16
N GLY A 723 -8.01 -9.98 9.91
CA GLY A 723 -8.72 -10.03 11.19
C GLY A 723 -10.17 -9.50 11.10
N PRO A 724 -10.64 -8.67 12.04
CA PRO A 724 -11.97 -8.04 11.95
C PRO A 724 -12.11 -7.08 10.75
N HIS A 725 -11.02 -6.73 10.06
CA HIS A 725 -11.04 -5.76 8.97
C HIS A 725 -11.31 -6.35 7.59
N VAL A 726 -11.50 -7.67 7.51
CA VAL A 726 -11.78 -8.40 6.26
C VAL A 726 -12.87 -7.74 5.43
N ASP A 727 -14.02 -7.44 6.04
CA ASP A 727 -15.17 -6.87 5.34
C ASP A 727 -14.91 -5.46 4.77
N PHE A 728 -13.89 -4.75 5.27
CA PHE A 728 -13.48 -3.43 4.78
C PHE A 728 -12.45 -3.49 3.65
N ILE A 729 -11.60 -4.50 3.70
CA ILE A 729 -10.49 -4.69 2.76
C ILE A 729 -10.96 -5.47 1.55
N VAL A 730 -11.84 -6.45 1.77
CA VAL A 730 -12.46 -7.27 0.73
C VAL A 730 -13.99 -7.22 0.87
N PRO A 731 -14.64 -6.07 0.55
CA PRO A 731 -16.10 -5.94 0.66
C PRO A 731 -16.86 -7.01 -0.14
N TYR A 732 -16.26 -7.46 -1.23
CA TYR A 732 -16.81 -8.48 -2.11
C TYR A 732 -17.04 -9.84 -1.40
N GLN A 733 -16.26 -10.18 -0.37
CA GLN A 733 -16.51 -11.39 0.41
C GLN A 733 -17.87 -11.36 1.12
N GLN A 734 -18.28 -10.20 1.63
CA GLN A 734 -19.59 -10.04 2.25
C GLN A 734 -20.72 -10.23 1.22
N PHE A 735 -20.49 -9.82 -0.02
CA PHE A 735 -21.40 -10.10 -1.13
C PHE A 735 -21.49 -11.61 -1.39
N LEU A 736 -20.37 -12.30 -1.55
CA LEU A 736 -20.34 -13.76 -1.78
C LEU A 736 -21.10 -14.53 -0.68
N LYS A 737 -20.85 -14.22 0.59
CA LYS A 737 -21.56 -14.84 1.73
C LYS A 737 -23.07 -14.63 1.64
N ARG A 738 -23.54 -13.43 1.31
CA ARG A 738 -24.98 -13.15 1.20
C ARG A 738 -25.65 -13.89 0.05
N VAL A 739 -24.95 -14.05 -1.08
CA VAL A 739 -25.48 -14.80 -2.23
C VAL A 739 -25.54 -16.29 -1.91
N ALA A 740 -24.50 -16.85 -1.29
CA ALA A 740 -24.47 -18.27 -0.92
C ALA A 740 -25.53 -18.69 0.12
N HIS A 741 -26.06 -17.75 0.90
CA HIS A 741 -27.14 -18.01 1.86
C HIS A 741 -28.55 -17.93 1.27
N ARG A 742 -28.69 -17.47 0.02
CA ARG A 742 -29.96 -17.49 -0.72
C ARG A 742 -30.07 -18.80 -1.47
#